data_AF-A0AAD5PU00-F1
#
_entry.id   AF-A0AAD5PU00-F1
#
_cell.length_a   1.000
_cell.length_b   1.000
_cell.length_c   1.000
_cell.angle_alpha   90.00
_cell.angle_beta   90.00
_cell.angle_gamma   90.00
#
_symmetry.space_group_name_H-M   'P 1'
#
loop_
_entity.id
_entity.type
_entity.pdbx_description
1 polymer ?
#
loop_
_entity_poly.entity_id
_entity_poly.type
_entity_poly.pdbx_seq_one_letter_code
_entity_poly.pdbx_strand_id
1 'polypeptide(L)'
;MMEPFIDIATGGAEIPGAVSGFVAVWAVTINGLLLYREGVNLLTCPDGTNWKQIETPQGCEPCQVSVGPQGVVWILAWTGQLLTRNGVTWNCETGLTWYEVPPPFKGLSFSHISVGLNSTWAVSRENEVWLRKGLDSSILGSSWTAMVGQMNLVFTGSGSQVCGLSLQDQKIYLRIGIKTEESGGRSWKMLKTDDMTFVWLAFDGKGFIHRLEDGTDSYWTEPWRAEILQKLRERHSEWQDKFAEYSTAAETTDWIKNGRALLHNRWVNLGLRCCSQEPLLDVEDLRLLAVEITAVRRTGDLGLVVHHLQNSPIKLSFTSEEEVEDWAAHLTKMTRASRQCIGSFAQSIWALTDMGDPFVHESQGDVNLFSVLYSIPKTSVPSHALWTQLGGHFRHVEASSSGVVWALGQDGTWQVFFNCLFFFSSSVFCFSFSLLTLVLNRLLRSSWIHTGYHGGGFFKGVFDGSSHGIHPVSDEGLVNLYENQRWNPVAGFSARGLPTDRPPWSDITGFHTYSKENMSLPNRSWNWVSEWLVDYQPPGGADREGWQYATDYPSRYHAHKGSFDYVRRKRWQRKCRYTSTGPWFQFGLTKLLDISMQVDHSGSPEEPLLLWAIAANGSILRRVGVTVIKPQGDSWEAVLGEHAFQSLSIGVEGRVWAITSLGVPALRHRVTNTNPDGVAWLLMDRPEGSATLRQISAGDTQVWAVDSQDRLYRRKDIVPILPEGTSWELVDEHVLHVSVGRHDQVWAVLDTKMNETKVKEKGSICIRRGITASCPVGTGWEFVIGGGWSFVCNRGHDIPF
;
A
#
# COMPACT_ATOMS: atom_id res chain seq x y z
N MET A 1 -24.40 20.31 -14.35
CA MET A 1 -24.02 19.40 -13.26
C MET A 1 -24.93 18.19 -13.35
N MET A 2 -24.40 17.01 -13.68
CA MET A 2 -25.14 15.75 -13.58
C MET A 2 -25.12 15.32 -12.10
N GLU A 3 -26.26 14.98 -11.54
CA GLU A 3 -26.35 14.47 -10.17
C GLU A 3 -25.75 13.04 -10.10
N PRO A 4 -24.97 12.70 -9.06
CA PRO A 4 -24.38 11.38 -8.92
C PRO A 4 -25.45 10.31 -8.61
N PHE A 5 -25.25 9.10 -9.12
CA PHE A 5 -26.11 7.95 -8.85
C PHE A 5 -25.73 7.29 -7.52
N ILE A 6 -26.73 6.91 -6.74
CA ILE A 6 -26.58 6.12 -5.50
C ILE A 6 -26.94 4.65 -5.72
N ASP A 7 -27.70 4.34 -6.77
CA ASP A 7 -28.04 2.97 -7.14
C ASP A 7 -28.35 2.86 -8.64
N ILE A 8 -28.05 1.70 -9.23
CA ILE A 8 -28.31 1.39 -10.63
C ILE A 8 -28.75 -0.07 -10.76
N ALA A 9 -29.79 -0.30 -11.55
CA ALA A 9 -30.29 -1.65 -11.83
C ALA A 9 -30.52 -1.86 -13.32
N THR A 10 -30.16 -3.06 -13.77
CA THR A 10 -30.36 -3.51 -15.13
C THR A 10 -31.26 -4.75 -15.16
N GLY A 11 -32.10 -4.84 -16.18
CA GLY A 11 -33.01 -5.97 -16.37
C GLY A 11 -33.78 -5.84 -17.67
N GLY A 12 -34.99 -6.40 -17.74
CA GLY A 12 -35.84 -6.26 -18.92
C GLY A 12 -35.40 -7.03 -20.19
N ALA A 13 -34.31 -7.81 -20.11
CA ALA A 13 -33.81 -8.61 -21.23
C ALA A 13 -34.78 -9.72 -21.70
N GLU A 14 -35.74 -10.10 -20.85
CA GLU A 14 -36.77 -11.10 -21.13
C GLU A 14 -38.17 -10.46 -21.26
N ILE A 15 -38.28 -9.15 -21.52
CA ILE A 15 -39.57 -8.53 -21.83
C ILE A 15 -40.14 -9.18 -23.10
N PRO A 16 -41.38 -9.71 -23.06
CA PRO A 16 -42.00 -10.32 -24.23
C PRO A 16 -42.09 -9.34 -25.41
N GLY A 17 -41.56 -9.76 -26.56
CA GLY A 17 -41.56 -8.95 -27.79
C GLY A 17 -40.38 -7.98 -27.91
N ALA A 18 -39.45 -7.94 -26.96
CA ALA A 18 -38.27 -7.08 -27.04
C ALA A 18 -37.34 -7.44 -28.20
N VAL A 19 -36.72 -6.43 -28.80
CA VAL A 19 -35.69 -6.64 -29.84
C VAL A 19 -34.44 -7.25 -29.23
N SER A 20 -33.73 -8.05 -30.03
CA SER A 20 -32.49 -8.69 -29.60
C SER A 20 -31.49 -7.66 -29.06
N GLY A 21 -30.91 -7.95 -27.90
CA GLY A 21 -29.94 -7.08 -27.23
C GLY A 21 -30.55 -5.99 -26.35
N PHE A 22 -31.88 -5.86 -26.25
CA PHE A 22 -32.48 -4.87 -25.36
C PHE A 22 -32.18 -5.14 -23.88
N VAL A 23 -31.88 -4.08 -23.13
CA VAL A 23 -31.74 -4.08 -21.67
C VAL A 23 -32.33 -2.78 -21.12
N ALA A 24 -33.20 -2.89 -20.12
CA ALA A 24 -33.70 -1.75 -19.38
C ALA A 24 -32.69 -1.34 -18.30
N VAL A 25 -32.29 -0.06 -18.28
CA VAL A 25 -31.35 0.49 -17.30
C VAL A 25 -32.03 1.62 -16.53
N TRP A 26 -32.08 1.46 -15.20
CA TRP A 26 -32.69 2.41 -14.27
C TRP A 26 -31.65 2.85 -13.24
N ALA A 27 -31.69 4.11 -12.85
CA ALA A 27 -30.77 4.67 -11.85
C ALA A 27 -31.51 5.59 -10.88
N VAL A 28 -30.97 5.70 -9.66
CA VAL A 28 -31.44 6.61 -8.63
C VAL A 28 -30.33 7.60 -8.30
N THR A 29 -30.63 8.89 -8.27
CA THR A 29 -29.66 9.93 -7.89
C THR A 29 -29.61 10.14 -6.38
N ILE A 30 -28.55 10.77 -5.89
CA ILE A 30 -28.41 11.13 -4.46
C ILE A 30 -29.55 12.02 -3.94
N ASN A 31 -30.19 12.80 -4.82
CA ASN A 31 -31.34 13.65 -4.49
C ASN A 31 -32.68 12.91 -4.58
N GLY A 32 -32.65 11.59 -4.78
CA GLY A 32 -33.86 10.77 -4.89
C GLY A 32 -34.59 10.94 -6.23
N LEU A 33 -33.90 11.30 -7.32
CA LEU A 33 -34.50 11.27 -8.66
C LEU A 33 -34.37 9.87 -9.25
N LEU A 34 -35.46 9.37 -9.85
CA LEU A 34 -35.45 8.13 -10.62
C LEU A 34 -35.27 8.44 -12.10
N LEU A 35 -34.29 7.81 -12.72
CA LEU A 35 -33.92 8.01 -14.12
C LEU A 35 -33.95 6.69 -14.90
N TYR A 36 -34.36 6.77 -16.15
CA TYR A 36 -34.33 5.68 -17.12
C TYR A 36 -33.39 6.02 -18.28
N ARG A 37 -32.54 5.08 -18.71
CA ARG A 37 -31.66 5.27 -19.87
C ARG A 37 -32.38 4.80 -21.14
N GLU A 38 -32.65 5.73 -22.04
CA GLU A 38 -33.29 5.45 -23.32
C GLU A 38 -32.31 4.83 -24.32
N GLY A 39 -32.82 3.99 -25.24
CA GLY A 39 -32.08 3.51 -26.41
C GLY A 39 -30.99 2.48 -26.13
N VAL A 40 -30.92 1.89 -24.94
CA VAL A 40 -29.91 0.88 -24.59
C VAL A 40 -30.18 -0.42 -25.35
N ASN A 41 -29.22 -0.81 -26.18
CA ASN A 41 -29.21 -2.09 -26.87
C ASN A 41 -27.78 -2.64 -26.93
N LEU A 42 -27.53 -3.80 -26.33
CA LEU A 42 -26.22 -4.42 -26.23
C LEU A 42 -25.58 -4.77 -27.59
N LEU A 43 -26.36 -4.83 -28.67
CA LEU A 43 -25.88 -5.16 -30.01
C LEU A 43 -25.63 -3.91 -30.88
N THR A 44 -26.41 -2.85 -30.70
CA THR A 44 -26.40 -1.68 -31.60
C THR A 44 -26.08 -0.35 -30.92
N CYS A 45 -26.39 -0.19 -29.64
CA CYS A 45 -26.18 1.06 -28.88
C CYS A 45 -26.09 0.76 -27.37
N PRO A 46 -24.97 0.17 -26.89
CA PRO A 46 -24.84 -0.24 -25.49
C PRO A 46 -24.87 0.95 -24.53
N ASP A 47 -24.44 2.12 -24.98
CA ASP A 47 -24.40 3.35 -24.16
C ASP A 47 -25.78 4.00 -23.98
N GLY A 48 -26.77 3.62 -24.80
CA GLY A 48 -28.05 4.33 -24.90
C GLY A 48 -27.89 5.77 -25.39
N THR A 49 -28.99 6.50 -25.41
CA THR A 49 -29.07 7.86 -25.96
C THR A 49 -29.13 8.91 -24.86
N ASN A 50 -30.17 8.90 -24.04
CA ASN A 50 -30.44 9.94 -23.05
C ASN A 50 -30.95 9.38 -21.72
N TRP A 51 -30.80 10.17 -20.65
CA TRP A 51 -31.46 9.91 -19.37
C TRP A 51 -32.80 10.64 -19.33
N LYS A 52 -33.87 9.90 -19.05
CA LYS A 52 -35.22 10.41 -18.89
C LYS A 52 -35.64 10.27 -17.43
N GLN A 53 -36.03 11.38 -16.81
CA GLN A 53 -36.56 11.36 -15.45
C GLN A 53 -37.95 10.75 -15.42
N ILE A 54 -38.17 9.85 -14.46
CA ILE A 54 -39.45 9.20 -14.20
C ILE A 54 -39.99 9.73 -12.87
N GLU A 55 -41.17 10.35 -12.92
CA GLU A 55 -41.79 10.91 -11.73
C GLU A 55 -42.19 9.82 -10.72
N THR A 56 -41.84 10.05 -9.46
CA THR A 56 -42.28 9.24 -8.32
C THR A 56 -43.43 9.93 -7.58
N PRO A 57 -44.30 9.20 -6.86
CA PRO A 57 -45.38 9.80 -6.08
C PRO A 57 -44.88 10.80 -5.04
N GLN A 58 -45.68 11.82 -4.71
CA GLN A 58 -45.30 12.88 -3.78
C GLN A 58 -44.93 12.30 -2.40
N GLY A 59 -43.75 12.66 -1.88
CA GLY A 59 -43.23 12.15 -0.60
C GLY A 59 -42.49 10.81 -0.71
N CYS A 60 -42.34 10.25 -1.92
CA CYS A 60 -41.52 9.07 -2.18
C CYS A 60 -40.18 9.48 -2.81
N GLU A 61 -39.14 9.53 -1.97
CA GLU A 61 -37.75 9.72 -2.41
C GLU A 61 -37.06 8.34 -2.52
N PRO A 62 -36.89 7.78 -3.73
CA PRO A 62 -36.21 6.51 -3.93
C PRO A 62 -34.75 6.58 -3.46
N CYS A 63 -34.29 5.50 -2.84
CA CYS A 63 -32.90 5.27 -2.46
C CYS A 63 -32.33 3.98 -3.07
N GLN A 64 -33.18 3.11 -3.62
CA GLN A 64 -32.81 1.88 -4.32
C GLN A 64 -33.79 1.59 -5.46
N VAL A 65 -33.31 1.00 -6.55
CA VAL A 65 -34.10 0.46 -7.66
C VAL A 65 -33.69 -0.98 -7.94
N SER A 66 -34.65 -1.84 -8.29
CA SER A 66 -34.38 -3.22 -8.70
C SER A 66 -35.27 -3.61 -9.87
N VAL A 67 -34.66 -4.22 -10.89
CA VAL A 67 -35.31 -4.53 -12.17
C VAL A 67 -35.15 -6.02 -12.46
N GLY A 68 -36.27 -6.72 -12.61
CA GLY A 68 -36.29 -8.13 -12.96
C GLY A 68 -36.08 -8.39 -14.46
N PRO A 69 -35.77 -9.63 -14.86
CA PRO A 69 -35.56 -10.00 -16.27
C PRO A 69 -36.75 -9.68 -17.18
N GLN A 70 -37.99 -9.83 -16.70
CA GLN A 70 -39.23 -9.51 -17.44
C GLN A 70 -39.59 -8.00 -17.42
N GLY A 71 -38.70 -7.13 -16.94
CA GLY A 71 -38.95 -5.68 -16.88
C GLY A 71 -39.80 -5.23 -15.69
N VAL A 72 -40.00 -6.09 -14.69
CA VAL A 72 -40.68 -5.71 -13.44
C VAL A 72 -39.76 -4.81 -12.63
N VAL A 73 -40.21 -3.59 -12.32
CA VAL A 73 -39.41 -2.57 -11.61
C VAL A 73 -39.98 -2.34 -10.22
N TRP A 74 -39.10 -2.37 -9.22
CA TRP A 74 -39.40 -1.99 -7.84
C TRP A 74 -38.44 -0.92 -7.37
N ILE A 75 -38.93 -0.01 -6.54
CA ILE A 75 -38.13 1.00 -5.85
C ILE A 75 -38.37 0.90 -4.35
N LEU A 76 -37.32 1.23 -3.59
CA LEU A 76 -37.36 1.43 -2.15
C LEU A 76 -37.13 2.91 -1.86
N ALA A 77 -38.01 3.51 -1.07
CA ALA A 77 -37.84 4.88 -0.60
C ALA A 77 -37.01 4.95 0.69
N TRP A 78 -36.42 6.10 0.99
CA TRP A 78 -35.69 6.34 2.26
C TRP A 78 -36.53 6.06 3.52
N THR A 79 -37.85 6.21 3.42
CA THR A 79 -38.82 5.90 4.50
C THR A 79 -38.99 4.40 4.75
N GLY A 80 -38.48 3.55 3.87
CA GLY A 80 -38.64 2.09 3.88
C GLY A 80 -39.90 1.60 3.17
N GLN A 81 -40.59 2.46 2.42
CA GLN A 81 -41.75 2.13 1.59
C GLN A 81 -41.32 1.50 0.26
N LEU A 82 -42.07 0.50 -0.21
CA LEU A 82 -41.83 -0.18 -1.48
C LEU A 82 -42.90 0.21 -2.49
N LEU A 83 -42.47 0.52 -3.71
CA LEU A 83 -43.37 0.79 -4.83
C LEU A 83 -42.96 -0.09 -6.01
N THR A 84 -43.96 -0.55 -6.77
CA THR A 84 -43.74 -1.28 -8.02
C THR A 84 -44.35 -0.54 -9.20
N ARG A 85 -43.67 -0.61 -10.35
CA ARG A 85 -44.07 0.08 -11.58
C ARG A 85 -44.99 -0.81 -12.41
N ASN A 86 -46.13 -0.28 -12.80
CA ASN A 86 -47.09 -0.93 -13.68
C ASN A 86 -46.91 -0.52 -15.15
N GLY A 87 -47.23 -1.43 -16.06
CA GLY A 87 -47.30 -1.15 -17.50
C GLY A 87 -45.97 -1.15 -18.23
N VAL A 88 -44.88 -1.60 -17.58
CA VAL A 88 -43.60 -1.78 -18.26
C VAL A 88 -43.75 -2.91 -19.28
N THR A 89 -43.65 -2.57 -20.56
CA THR A 89 -43.76 -3.49 -21.69
C THR A 89 -42.80 -3.07 -22.79
N TRP A 90 -42.62 -3.91 -23.82
CA TRP A 90 -41.76 -3.54 -24.94
C TRP A 90 -42.20 -2.23 -25.64
N ASN A 91 -43.51 -2.00 -25.74
CA ASN A 91 -44.05 -0.78 -26.34
C ASN A 91 -44.13 0.40 -25.35
N CYS A 92 -43.77 0.19 -24.08
CA CYS A 92 -43.83 1.17 -23.01
C CYS A 92 -42.75 0.87 -21.96
N GLU A 93 -41.50 1.14 -22.32
CA GLU A 93 -40.31 0.71 -21.56
C GLU A 93 -40.21 1.30 -20.14
N THR A 94 -40.86 2.45 -19.90
CA THR A 94 -40.85 3.17 -18.61
C THR A 94 -42.11 2.92 -17.75
N GLY A 95 -43.08 2.17 -18.30
CA GLY A 95 -44.37 1.93 -17.67
C GLY A 95 -45.22 3.18 -17.46
N LEU A 96 -46.38 2.98 -16.83
CA LEU A 96 -47.47 3.96 -16.74
C LEU A 96 -47.63 4.54 -15.34
N THR A 97 -47.79 3.70 -14.32
CA THR A 97 -48.20 4.13 -12.97
C THR A 97 -47.43 3.41 -11.88
N TRP A 98 -47.32 4.04 -10.71
CA TRP A 98 -46.74 3.44 -9.50
C TRP A 98 -47.85 2.90 -8.61
N TYR A 99 -47.60 1.73 -8.02
CA TYR A 99 -48.42 1.18 -6.95
C TYR A 99 -47.59 0.99 -5.69
N GLU A 100 -48.09 1.49 -4.57
CA GLU A 100 -47.52 1.21 -3.25
C GLU A 100 -47.77 -0.24 -2.86
N VAL A 101 -46.72 -0.91 -2.39
CA VAL A 101 -46.80 -2.28 -1.88
C VAL A 101 -46.82 -2.22 -0.36
N PRO A 102 -47.96 -2.50 0.30
CA PRO A 102 -48.06 -2.36 1.73
C PRO A 102 -47.14 -3.36 2.46
N PRO A 103 -46.53 -2.97 3.60
CA PRO A 103 -45.74 -3.87 4.42
C PRO A 103 -46.63 -4.95 5.08
N PRO A 104 -46.04 -6.03 5.62
CA PRO A 104 -46.78 -7.12 6.26
C PRO A 104 -47.66 -6.66 7.44
N PHE A 105 -47.18 -5.66 8.19
CA PHE A 105 -47.90 -5.02 9.28
C PHE A 105 -47.44 -3.57 9.45
N LYS A 106 -48.24 -2.76 10.15
CA LYS A 106 -47.92 -1.35 10.42
C LYS A 106 -46.65 -1.24 11.28
N GLY A 107 -45.71 -0.39 10.86
CA GLY A 107 -44.46 -0.13 11.58
C GLY A 107 -43.24 -0.90 11.05
N LEU A 108 -43.41 -1.84 10.11
CA LEU A 108 -42.29 -2.47 9.43
C LEU A 108 -41.80 -1.59 8.27
N SER A 109 -40.51 -1.25 8.30
CA SER A 109 -39.81 -0.55 7.21
C SER A 109 -38.77 -1.46 6.57
N PHE A 110 -38.72 -1.44 5.24
CA PHE A 110 -37.70 -2.17 4.49
C PHE A 110 -36.38 -1.38 4.41
N SER A 111 -35.27 -2.11 4.27
CA SER A 111 -33.92 -1.60 4.10
C SER A 111 -33.28 -2.02 2.78
N HIS A 112 -33.79 -3.09 2.15
CA HIS A 112 -33.27 -3.58 0.87
C HIS A 112 -34.33 -4.39 0.09
N ILE A 113 -34.29 -4.31 -1.24
CA ILE A 113 -35.17 -5.05 -2.17
C ILE A 113 -34.35 -5.67 -3.32
N SER A 114 -34.77 -6.86 -3.78
CA SER A 114 -34.22 -7.53 -4.96
C SER A 114 -35.31 -8.26 -5.74
N VAL A 115 -35.37 -8.01 -7.05
CA VAL A 115 -36.40 -8.51 -7.97
C VAL A 115 -35.78 -9.51 -8.94
N GLY A 116 -36.30 -10.74 -8.94
CA GLY A 116 -35.94 -11.81 -9.88
C GLY A 116 -37.03 -12.04 -10.92
N LEU A 117 -36.98 -13.19 -11.60
CA LEU A 117 -37.90 -13.56 -12.67
C LEU A 117 -39.36 -13.64 -12.19
N ASN A 118 -39.63 -14.49 -11.18
CA ASN A 118 -40.95 -14.71 -10.58
C ASN A 118 -40.90 -14.62 -9.04
N SER A 119 -39.90 -13.94 -8.49
CA SER A 119 -39.76 -13.78 -7.03
C SER A 119 -39.18 -12.42 -6.69
N THR A 120 -39.72 -11.80 -5.64
CA THR A 120 -39.21 -10.54 -5.10
C THR A 120 -38.94 -10.73 -3.62
N TRP A 121 -37.72 -10.40 -3.21
CA TRP A 121 -37.23 -10.60 -1.86
C TRP A 121 -36.84 -9.26 -1.26
N ALA A 122 -37.22 -9.04 0.00
CA ALA A 122 -36.94 -7.82 0.73
C ALA A 122 -36.34 -8.14 2.10
N VAL A 123 -35.58 -7.19 2.62
CA VAL A 123 -35.04 -7.22 3.99
C VAL A 123 -35.60 -6.04 4.75
N SER A 124 -36.05 -6.28 5.97
CA SER A 124 -36.49 -5.23 6.90
C SER A 124 -35.31 -4.56 7.61
N ARG A 125 -35.53 -3.40 8.22
CA ARG A 125 -34.49 -2.75 9.06
C ARG A 125 -34.05 -3.61 10.25
N GLU A 126 -34.87 -4.55 10.68
CA GLU A 126 -34.56 -5.54 11.73
C GLU A 126 -33.84 -6.79 11.18
N ASN A 127 -33.36 -6.75 9.93
CA ASN A 127 -32.68 -7.83 9.22
C ASN A 127 -33.55 -9.08 8.97
N GLU A 128 -34.88 -9.00 9.13
CA GLU A 128 -35.79 -10.08 8.75
C GLU A 128 -35.95 -10.16 7.23
N VAL A 129 -35.96 -11.38 6.70
CA VAL A 129 -36.10 -11.63 5.25
C VAL A 129 -37.55 -11.92 4.89
N TRP A 130 -38.04 -11.30 3.83
CA TRP A 130 -39.42 -11.38 3.37
C TRP A 130 -39.48 -11.75 1.88
N LEU A 131 -40.35 -12.71 1.54
CA LEU A 131 -40.69 -13.04 0.16
C LEU A 131 -42.07 -12.46 -0.19
N ARG A 132 -42.17 -11.83 -1.35
CA ARG A 132 -43.46 -11.45 -1.95
C ARG A 132 -44.03 -12.62 -2.77
N LYS A 133 -45.26 -13.03 -2.46
CA LYS A 133 -45.99 -14.09 -3.18
C LYS A 133 -47.02 -13.51 -4.15
N GLY A 134 -47.46 -14.32 -5.11
CA GLY A 134 -48.56 -14.00 -6.03
C GLY A 134 -48.17 -13.16 -7.26
N LEU A 135 -46.86 -13.02 -7.51
CA LEU A 135 -46.33 -12.23 -8.62
C LEU A 135 -46.66 -12.81 -10.01
N ASP A 136 -46.92 -14.11 -10.09
CA ASP A 136 -47.32 -14.80 -11.32
C ASP A 136 -48.67 -14.30 -11.89
N SER A 137 -49.52 -13.74 -11.02
CA SER A 137 -50.88 -13.28 -11.36
C SER A 137 -51.02 -11.76 -11.38
N SER A 138 -50.13 -11.05 -10.69
CA SER A 138 -50.18 -9.60 -10.54
C SER A 138 -48.82 -9.08 -10.11
N ILE A 139 -48.34 -8.01 -10.76
CA ILE A 139 -47.09 -7.33 -10.40
C ILE A 139 -47.06 -6.83 -8.94
N LEU A 140 -48.24 -6.62 -8.33
CA LEU A 140 -48.36 -6.23 -6.92
C LEU A 140 -48.09 -7.41 -5.98
N GLY A 141 -48.31 -8.64 -6.44
CA GLY A 141 -48.40 -9.83 -5.60
C GLY A 141 -49.58 -9.79 -4.62
N SER A 142 -49.77 -10.87 -3.88
CA SER A 142 -50.89 -11.06 -2.95
C SER A 142 -50.51 -10.85 -1.49
N SER A 143 -49.31 -11.24 -1.08
CA SER A 143 -48.94 -11.23 0.34
C SER A 143 -47.43 -11.31 0.56
N TRP A 144 -46.99 -10.93 1.76
CA TRP A 144 -45.63 -11.14 2.24
C TRP A 144 -45.56 -12.40 3.10
N THR A 145 -44.48 -13.17 2.96
CA THR A 145 -44.18 -14.32 3.82
C THR A 145 -42.81 -14.11 4.45
N ALA A 146 -42.76 -14.10 5.79
CA ALA A 146 -41.52 -14.06 6.54
C ALA A 146 -40.74 -15.35 6.31
N MET A 147 -39.45 -15.22 6.02
CA MET A 147 -38.54 -16.33 5.82
C MET A 147 -37.68 -16.52 7.05
N VAL A 148 -37.55 -17.76 7.49
CA VAL A 148 -36.71 -18.11 8.64
C VAL A 148 -35.25 -17.79 8.29
N GLY A 149 -34.63 -16.92 9.09
CA GLY A 149 -33.24 -16.45 8.96
C GLY A 149 -33.15 -14.92 8.91
N GLN A 150 -32.07 -14.36 9.46
CA GLN A 150 -31.76 -12.93 9.37
C GLN A 150 -30.67 -12.69 8.34
N MET A 151 -30.85 -11.68 7.47
CA MET A 151 -29.87 -11.23 6.48
C MET A 151 -29.89 -9.71 6.43
N ASN A 152 -28.77 -9.11 6.05
CA ASN A 152 -28.68 -7.67 5.83
C ASN A 152 -28.99 -7.30 4.37
N LEU A 153 -28.57 -8.14 3.41
CA LEU A 153 -28.84 -8.00 1.98
C LEU A 153 -29.32 -9.32 1.41
N VAL A 154 -30.12 -9.26 0.34
CA VAL A 154 -30.60 -10.42 -0.41
C VAL A 154 -30.53 -10.12 -1.89
N PHE A 155 -30.06 -11.07 -2.68
CA PHE A 155 -29.94 -10.92 -4.13
C PHE A 155 -30.63 -12.08 -4.84
N THR A 156 -31.44 -11.76 -5.84
CA THR A 156 -32.13 -12.72 -6.70
C THR A 156 -31.39 -12.85 -8.03
N GLY A 157 -31.03 -14.08 -8.40
CA GLY A 157 -30.35 -14.42 -9.64
C GLY A 157 -31.25 -14.95 -10.76
N SER A 158 -30.63 -15.20 -11.92
CA SER A 158 -31.26 -15.93 -13.04
C SER A 158 -31.67 -17.34 -12.57
N GLY A 159 -32.90 -17.76 -12.89
CA GLY A 159 -33.45 -19.05 -12.43
C GLY A 159 -34.10 -19.06 -11.04
N SER A 160 -34.40 -17.90 -10.44
CA SER A 160 -35.02 -17.77 -9.10
C SER A 160 -34.13 -18.19 -7.92
N GLN A 161 -32.81 -18.38 -8.14
CA GLN A 161 -31.87 -18.62 -7.04
C GLN A 161 -31.72 -17.36 -6.19
N VAL A 162 -31.62 -17.54 -4.87
CA VAL A 162 -31.48 -16.42 -3.91
C VAL A 162 -30.24 -16.63 -3.05
N CYS A 163 -29.46 -15.57 -2.90
CA CYS A 163 -28.39 -15.50 -1.90
C CYS A 163 -28.66 -14.38 -0.90
N GLY A 164 -28.21 -14.56 0.33
CA GLY A 164 -28.30 -13.60 1.41
C GLY A 164 -26.91 -13.33 1.99
N LEU A 165 -26.66 -12.08 2.36
CA LEU A 165 -25.47 -11.67 3.09
C LEU A 165 -25.87 -11.36 4.53
N SER A 166 -25.20 -11.99 5.49
CA SER A 166 -25.31 -11.64 6.89
C SER A 166 -24.05 -10.85 7.32
N LEU A 167 -24.26 -9.62 7.79
CA LEU A 167 -23.19 -8.77 8.32
C LEU A 167 -22.85 -9.11 9.78
N GLN A 168 -23.73 -9.83 10.49
CA GLN A 168 -23.44 -10.28 11.87
C GLN A 168 -22.26 -11.27 11.91
N ASP A 169 -22.17 -12.15 10.92
CA ASP A 169 -21.11 -13.15 10.81
C ASP A 169 -20.25 -13.01 9.55
N GLN A 170 -20.54 -12.00 8.71
CA GLN A 170 -19.86 -11.70 7.44
C GLN A 170 -19.86 -12.88 6.46
N LYS A 171 -20.94 -13.68 6.42
CA LYS A 171 -21.05 -14.86 5.55
C LYS A 171 -22.14 -14.75 4.51
N ILE A 172 -21.94 -15.48 3.42
CA ILE A 172 -22.90 -15.64 2.33
C ILE A 172 -23.68 -16.94 2.52
N TYR A 173 -25.00 -16.82 2.41
CA TYR A 173 -25.95 -17.92 2.52
C TYR A 173 -26.69 -18.11 1.20
N LEU A 174 -26.79 -19.34 0.74
CA LEU A 174 -27.66 -19.70 -0.38
C LEU A 174 -28.97 -20.25 0.14
N ARG A 175 -30.07 -19.75 -0.43
CA ARG A 175 -31.39 -20.33 -0.17
C ARG A 175 -31.53 -21.60 -1.00
N ILE A 176 -31.63 -22.76 -0.32
CA ILE A 176 -31.72 -24.06 -0.99
C ILE A 176 -33.17 -24.54 -1.09
N GLY A 177 -33.46 -25.29 -2.15
CA GLY A 177 -34.76 -25.92 -2.38
C GLY A 177 -35.81 -25.00 -3.00
N ILE A 178 -35.41 -23.89 -3.63
CA ILE A 178 -36.32 -23.06 -4.42
C ILE A 178 -36.73 -23.86 -5.66
N LYS A 179 -38.05 -23.97 -5.89
CA LYS A 179 -38.65 -24.59 -7.07
C LYS A 179 -39.79 -23.73 -7.57
N THR A 180 -40.27 -23.98 -8.79
CA THR A 180 -41.42 -23.28 -9.37
C THR A 180 -42.66 -23.38 -8.47
N GLU A 181 -42.89 -24.54 -7.85
CA GLU A 181 -43.97 -24.76 -6.86
C GLU A 181 -43.64 -24.32 -5.42
N GLU A 182 -42.36 -24.15 -5.07
CA GLU A 182 -41.86 -23.80 -3.72
C GLU A 182 -40.93 -22.57 -3.82
N SER A 183 -41.46 -21.41 -4.20
CA SER A 183 -40.66 -20.19 -4.47
C SER A 183 -39.91 -19.62 -3.27
N GLY A 184 -40.25 -20.03 -2.05
CA GLY A 184 -39.55 -19.63 -0.80
C GLY A 184 -38.35 -20.49 -0.44
N GLY A 185 -38.16 -21.62 -1.11
CA GLY A 185 -37.17 -22.62 -0.72
C GLY A 185 -37.37 -23.15 0.71
N ARG A 186 -36.42 -23.98 1.16
CA ARG A 186 -36.53 -24.73 2.41
C ARG A 186 -35.69 -24.15 3.53
N SER A 187 -34.43 -23.82 3.25
CA SER A 187 -33.50 -23.35 4.27
C SER A 187 -32.37 -22.53 3.70
N TRP A 188 -31.66 -21.83 4.58
CA TRP A 188 -30.38 -21.19 4.26
C TRP A 188 -29.26 -22.18 4.47
N LYS A 189 -28.45 -22.37 3.43
CA LYS A 189 -27.20 -23.12 3.50
C LYS A 189 -26.06 -22.12 3.46
N MET A 190 -25.32 -22.03 4.56
CA MET A 190 -24.06 -21.28 4.59
C MET A 190 -23.13 -21.87 3.53
N LEU A 191 -22.57 -21.01 2.69
CA LEU A 191 -21.49 -21.41 1.82
C LEU A 191 -20.25 -21.63 2.70
N LYS A 192 -19.87 -22.90 2.89
CA LYS A 192 -18.62 -23.29 3.56
C LYS A 192 -17.51 -23.25 2.53
N THR A 193 -16.70 -22.21 2.58
CA THR A 193 -15.41 -22.13 1.91
C THR A 193 -14.46 -21.61 2.97
N ASP A 194 -13.35 -22.30 3.18
CA ASP A 194 -12.49 -22.08 4.35
C ASP A 194 -11.77 -20.72 4.35
N ASP A 195 -11.92 -19.90 3.30
CA ASP A 195 -11.46 -18.52 3.23
C ASP A 195 -12.45 -17.68 2.39
N MET A 196 -13.28 -16.83 2.99
CA MET A 196 -14.08 -15.85 2.23
C MET A 196 -14.03 -14.47 2.86
N THR A 197 -13.09 -13.64 2.38
CA THR A 197 -13.18 -12.19 2.32
C THR A 197 -13.59 -11.80 0.89
N PHE A 198 -14.81 -11.27 0.73
CA PHE A 198 -15.39 -10.63 -0.47
C PHE A 198 -15.06 -11.26 -1.84
N VAL A 199 -15.99 -12.09 -2.37
CA VAL A 199 -15.95 -12.62 -3.74
C VAL A 199 -16.90 -11.83 -4.64
N TRP A 200 -16.44 -11.40 -5.81
CA TRP A 200 -17.32 -10.94 -6.90
C TRP A 200 -18.09 -12.13 -7.46
N LEU A 201 -19.42 -12.12 -7.31
CA LEU A 201 -20.30 -13.13 -7.88
C LEU A 201 -20.84 -12.63 -9.23
N ALA A 202 -20.42 -13.26 -10.32
CA ALA A 202 -21.02 -13.02 -11.64
C ALA A 202 -22.14 -14.04 -11.89
N PHE A 203 -23.34 -13.55 -12.16
CA PHE A 203 -24.46 -14.35 -12.65
C PHE A 203 -24.38 -14.40 -14.18
N ASP A 204 -24.09 -15.57 -14.73
CA ASP A 204 -24.40 -15.78 -16.15
C ASP A 204 -25.92 -15.88 -16.30
N GLY A 205 -26.48 -15.42 -17.42
CA GLY A 205 -27.92 -15.47 -17.71
C GLY A 205 -28.52 -16.89 -17.77
N LYS A 206 -27.87 -17.91 -17.22
CA LYS A 206 -28.30 -19.31 -17.14
C LYS A 206 -28.41 -19.87 -15.72
N GLY A 207 -28.16 -19.06 -14.69
CA GLY A 207 -28.46 -19.40 -13.29
C GLY A 207 -27.35 -20.13 -12.54
N PHE A 208 -26.10 -20.03 -13.01
CA PHE A 208 -24.94 -20.55 -12.29
C PHE A 208 -24.23 -19.43 -11.51
N ILE A 209 -23.87 -19.74 -10.26
CA ILE A 209 -23.06 -18.88 -9.39
C ILE A 209 -21.61 -19.31 -9.57
N HIS A 210 -20.80 -18.44 -10.19
CA HIS A 210 -19.39 -18.71 -10.40
C HIS A 210 -18.56 -18.04 -9.31
N ARG A 211 -17.71 -18.81 -8.64
CA ARG A 211 -16.57 -18.29 -7.89
C ARG A 211 -15.53 -17.82 -8.92
N LEU A 212 -15.15 -16.55 -8.88
CA LEU A 212 -14.21 -15.97 -9.85
C LEU A 212 -12.74 -16.41 -9.64
N GLU A 213 -12.47 -17.42 -8.79
CA GLU A 213 -11.09 -17.74 -8.34
C GLU A 213 -10.62 -19.19 -8.54
N ASP A 214 -11.48 -20.17 -8.86
CA ASP A 214 -11.01 -21.56 -8.93
C ASP A 214 -10.90 -22.06 -10.38
N GLY A 215 -9.70 -21.88 -10.96
CA GLY A 215 -9.24 -22.47 -12.21
C GLY A 215 -8.98 -23.98 -12.12
N THR A 216 -9.78 -24.72 -11.37
CA THR A 216 -9.63 -26.18 -11.20
C THR A 216 -10.99 -26.85 -11.28
N ASP A 217 -11.48 -27.04 -12.50
CA ASP A 217 -12.28 -28.21 -12.85
C ASP A 217 -12.27 -28.39 -14.36
N SER A 218 -12.29 -29.64 -14.80
CA SER A 218 -12.00 -30.18 -16.14
C SER A 218 -12.95 -29.75 -17.27
N TYR A 219 -13.65 -28.62 -17.13
CA TYR A 219 -14.58 -28.05 -18.11
C TYR A 219 -14.00 -26.91 -18.96
N TRP A 220 -12.76 -26.45 -18.65
CA TRP A 220 -12.14 -25.26 -19.27
C TRP A 220 -11.36 -25.51 -20.58
N THR A 221 -11.33 -26.73 -21.12
CA THR A 221 -10.50 -27.09 -22.30
C THR A 221 -11.20 -26.96 -23.65
N GLU A 222 -12.28 -26.18 -23.75
CA GLU A 222 -12.99 -26.04 -25.03
C GLU A 222 -12.46 -24.86 -25.86
N PRO A 223 -11.92 -25.10 -27.08
CA PRO A 223 -11.20 -24.09 -27.89
C PRO A 223 -11.97 -22.81 -28.19
N TRP A 224 -13.30 -22.89 -28.29
CA TRP A 224 -14.17 -21.76 -28.60
C TRP A 224 -14.16 -20.67 -27.51
N ARG A 225 -13.76 -21.00 -26.27
CA ARG A 225 -13.67 -20.05 -25.15
C ARG A 225 -12.39 -19.21 -25.17
N ALA A 226 -11.26 -19.80 -25.58
CA ALA A 226 -10.03 -19.07 -25.83
C ALA A 226 -10.22 -18.08 -26.99
N GLU A 227 -10.98 -18.47 -28.01
CA GLU A 227 -11.34 -17.63 -29.14
C GLU A 227 -12.22 -16.42 -28.73
N ILE A 228 -13.15 -16.59 -27.78
CA ILE A 228 -13.97 -15.48 -27.26
C ILE A 228 -13.11 -14.53 -26.40
N LEU A 229 -12.26 -15.06 -25.53
CA LEU A 229 -11.38 -14.23 -24.70
C LEU A 229 -10.39 -13.44 -25.58
N GLN A 230 -9.87 -14.08 -26.63
CA GLN A 230 -9.04 -13.42 -27.63
C GLN A 230 -9.82 -12.36 -28.40
N LYS A 231 -11.04 -12.65 -28.87
CA LYS A 231 -11.93 -11.67 -29.51
C LYS A 231 -12.30 -10.51 -28.58
N LEU A 232 -12.40 -10.73 -27.26
CA LEU A 232 -12.64 -9.69 -26.27
C LEU A 232 -11.40 -8.83 -26.02
N ARG A 233 -10.20 -9.43 -25.99
CA ARG A 233 -8.92 -8.70 -25.89
C ARG A 233 -8.64 -7.88 -27.15
N GLU A 234 -8.89 -8.45 -28.32
CA GLU A 234 -8.82 -7.75 -29.61
C GLU A 234 -9.82 -6.59 -29.65
N ARG A 235 -11.05 -6.80 -29.17
CA ARG A 235 -12.03 -5.71 -29.02
C ARG A 235 -11.57 -4.67 -28.00
N HIS A 236 -11.02 -5.07 -26.86
CA HIS A 236 -10.53 -4.12 -25.86
C HIS A 236 -9.41 -3.23 -26.42
N SER A 237 -8.50 -3.82 -27.22
CA SER A 237 -7.45 -3.08 -27.94
C SER A 237 -8.05 -2.13 -29.00
N GLU A 238 -8.98 -2.62 -29.83
CA GLU A 238 -9.66 -1.78 -30.84
C GLU A 238 -10.50 -0.64 -30.21
N TRP A 239 -11.10 -0.88 -29.03
CA TRP A 239 -11.86 0.12 -28.31
C TRP A 239 -10.94 1.12 -27.62
N GLN A 240 -9.82 0.70 -27.02
CA GLN A 240 -8.81 1.62 -26.49
C GLN A 240 -8.32 2.61 -27.55
N ASP A 241 -8.06 2.15 -28.78
CA ASP A 241 -7.65 3.02 -29.88
C ASP A 241 -8.77 3.96 -30.36
N LYS A 242 -10.03 3.48 -30.39
CA LYS A 242 -11.21 4.30 -30.76
C LYS A 242 -11.57 5.37 -29.72
N PHE A 243 -11.23 5.15 -28.45
CA PHE A 243 -11.54 6.08 -27.35
C PHE A 243 -10.31 6.85 -26.85
N ALA A 244 -9.12 6.64 -27.44
CA ALA A 244 -7.91 7.39 -27.11
C ALA A 244 -8.05 8.90 -27.34
N GLU A 245 -8.95 9.32 -28.24
CA GLU A 245 -9.25 10.74 -28.53
C GLU A 245 -10.27 11.36 -27.56
N TYR A 246 -10.97 10.55 -26.76
CA TYR A 246 -11.95 11.04 -25.79
C TYR A 246 -11.29 11.24 -24.42
N SER A 247 -11.45 12.42 -23.85
CA SER A 247 -10.95 12.73 -22.51
C SER A 247 -11.54 11.76 -21.48
N THR A 248 -10.68 11.13 -20.68
CA THR A 248 -11.08 10.31 -19.54
C THR A 248 -12.02 11.11 -18.64
N ALA A 249 -13.15 10.53 -18.23
CA ALA A 249 -14.11 11.20 -17.36
C ALA A 249 -13.47 11.47 -15.98
N ALA A 250 -12.85 12.63 -15.83
CA ALA A 250 -12.38 13.12 -14.54
C ALA A 250 -13.53 13.85 -13.86
N GLU A 251 -14.09 13.28 -12.79
CA GLU A 251 -14.90 14.04 -11.84
C GLU A 251 -14.02 15.09 -11.13
N THR A 252 -13.72 16.19 -11.81
CA THR A 252 -13.04 17.33 -11.20
C THR A 252 -14.09 18.42 -10.97
N THR A 253 -14.79 18.31 -9.84
CA THR A 253 -15.50 19.46 -9.30
C THR A 253 -14.43 20.48 -8.88
N ASP A 254 -14.45 21.69 -9.43
CA ASP A 254 -13.51 22.74 -9.02
C ASP A 254 -13.69 22.99 -7.51
N TRP A 255 -12.60 22.92 -6.73
CA TRP A 255 -12.63 23.16 -5.28
C TRP A 255 -11.44 23.98 -4.81
N ILE A 256 -11.63 24.72 -3.71
CA ILE A 256 -10.61 25.56 -3.09
C ILE A 256 -10.55 25.23 -1.61
N LYS A 257 -9.34 24.93 -1.11
CA LYS A 257 -9.04 24.78 0.30
C LYS A 257 -8.16 25.93 0.76
N ASN A 258 -8.58 26.63 1.81
CA ASN A 258 -7.79 27.70 2.42
C ASN A 258 -7.39 27.30 3.84
N GLY A 259 -6.26 27.82 4.31
CA GLY A 259 -5.81 27.61 5.67
C GLY A 259 -4.59 28.44 6.00
N ARG A 260 -3.97 28.17 7.14
CA ARG A 260 -2.73 28.83 7.58
C ARG A 260 -1.74 27.79 8.05
N ALA A 261 -0.46 28.06 7.81
CA ALA A 261 0.63 27.27 8.36
C ALA A 261 1.76 28.19 8.82
N LEU A 262 2.62 27.66 9.67
CA LEU A 262 3.87 28.28 10.06
C LEU A 262 4.92 27.97 9.00
N LEU A 263 5.50 29.01 8.39
CA LEU A 263 6.62 28.94 7.47
C LEU A 263 7.72 29.86 8.00
N HIS A 264 8.92 29.33 8.26
CA HIS A 264 10.05 30.09 8.83
C HIS A 264 9.67 30.89 10.10
N ASN A 265 8.92 30.29 11.03
CA ASN A 265 8.41 30.90 12.26
C ASN A 265 7.40 32.05 12.07
N ARG A 266 6.80 32.18 10.89
CA ARG A 266 5.73 33.15 10.60
C ARG A 266 4.48 32.45 10.09
N TRP A 267 3.32 32.90 10.54
CA TRP A 267 2.04 32.40 10.04
C TRP A 267 1.73 32.95 8.66
N VAL A 268 1.67 32.06 7.67
CA VAL A 268 1.38 32.35 6.26
C VAL A 268 0.01 31.81 5.86
N ASN A 269 -0.63 32.44 4.87
CA ASN A 269 -1.88 31.94 4.31
C ASN A 269 -1.57 30.93 3.20
N LEU A 270 -2.31 29.83 3.22
CA LEU A 270 -2.27 28.77 2.21
C LEU A 270 -3.57 28.74 1.44
N GLY A 271 -3.49 28.63 0.12
CA GLY A 271 -4.63 28.43 -0.76
C GLY A 271 -4.33 27.30 -1.75
N LEU A 272 -5.09 26.22 -1.70
CA LEU A 272 -4.98 25.11 -2.63
C LEU A 272 -6.19 25.11 -3.54
N ARG A 273 -5.98 25.28 -4.85
CA ARG A 273 -7.05 25.35 -5.84
C ARG A 273 -6.92 24.18 -6.80
N CYS A 274 -7.93 23.32 -6.84
CA CYS A 274 -8.06 22.32 -7.88
C CYS A 274 -9.10 22.85 -8.86
N CYS A 275 -8.66 23.26 -10.05
CA CYS A 275 -9.55 23.67 -11.12
C CYS A 275 -9.18 22.96 -12.43
N SER A 276 -10.17 22.84 -13.32
CA SER A 276 -10.03 22.23 -14.64
C SER A 276 -8.97 22.86 -15.57
N GLN A 277 -8.44 24.05 -15.25
CA GLN A 277 -7.47 24.75 -16.09
C GLN A 277 -6.05 24.78 -15.51
N GLU A 278 -5.86 25.06 -14.21
CA GLU A 278 -4.51 25.14 -13.58
C GLU A 278 -4.57 24.87 -12.07
N PRO A 279 -4.45 23.60 -11.62
CA PRO A 279 -4.38 23.33 -10.19
C PRO A 279 -3.09 23.90 -9.60
N LEU A 280 -3.20 24.69 -8.52
CA LEU A 280 -2.06 25.38 -7.90
C LEU A 280 -2.15 25.45 -6.38
N LEU A 281 -0.97 25.48 -5.75
CA LEU A 281 -0.75 25.80 -4.36
C LEU A 281 -0.22 27.23 -4.25
N ASP A 282 -0.95 28.06 -3.50
CA ASP A 282 -0.64 29.45 -3.18
C ASP A 282 -0.12 29.52 -1.74
N VAL A 283 1.13 29.97 -1.57
CA VAL A 283 1.80 30.14 -0.27
C VAL A 283 2.28 31.59 -0.18
N GLU A 284 1.43 32.47 0.34
CA GLU A 284 1.63 33.94 0.31
C GLU A 284 1.91 34.47 -1.12
N ASP A 285 3.19 34.77 -1.44
CA ASP A 285 3.63 35.32 -2.73
C ASP A 285 4.17 34.23 -3.67
N LEU A 286 4.30 32.99 -3.18
CA LEU A 286 4.79 31.86 -3.97
C LEU A 286 3.62 31.04 -4.50
N ARG A 287 3.51 30.97 -5.83
CA ARG A 287 2.54 30.12 -6.52
C ARG A 287 3.25 28.95 -7.17
N LEU A 288 2.83 27.75 -6.83
CA LEU A 288 3.33 26.50 -7.38
C LEU A 288 2.22 25.77 -8.12
N LEU A 289 2.46 25.40 -9.37
CA LEU A 289 1.55 24.52 -10.08
C LEU A 289 1.62 23.11 -9.48
N ALA A 290 0.51 22.37 -9.51
CA ALA A 290 0.47 20.99 -9.02
C ALA A 290 1.54 20.10 -9.67
N VAL A 291 1.80 20.33 -10.96
CA VAL A 291 2.81 19.60 -11.75
C VAL A 291 4.24 19.90 -11.31
N GLU A 292 4.48 21.05 -10.67
CA GLU A 292 5.80 21.44 -10.17
C GLU A 292 6.13 20.82 -8.81
N ILE A 293 5.11 20.38 -8.07
CA ILE A 293 5.29 19.67 -6.81
C ILE A 293 5.80 18.27 -7.15
N THR A 294 6.93 17.88 -6.56
CA THR A 294 7.60 16.60 -6.80
C THR A 294 7.24 15.55 -5.76
N ALA A 295 7.14 15.94 -4.49
CA ALA A 295 6.73 15.07 -3.40
C ALA A 295 6.11 15.87 -2.25
N VAL A 296 5.21 15.24 -1.51
CA VAL A 296 4.61 15.79 -0.29
C VAL A 296 4.88 14.79 0.83
N ARG A 297 5.55 15.23 1.89
CA ARG A 297 6.07 14.34 2.94
C ARG A 297 5.80 14.92 4.32
N ARG A 298 5.33 14.09 5.25
CA ARG A 298 5.21 14.46 6.65
C ARG A 298 6.58 14.51 7.33
N THR A 299 6.79 15.48 8.22
CA THR A 299 7.98 15.59 9.07
C THR A 299 7.59 15.77 10.53
N GLY A 300 7.78 14.73 11.34
CA GLY A 300 7.35 14.73 12.73
C GLY A 300 5.83 14.90 12.87
N ASP A 301 5.42 15.35 14.05
CA ASP A 301 4.01 15.36 14.46
C ASP A 301 3.22 16.41 13.67
N LEU A 302 3.78 17.63 13.56
CA LEU A 302 3.10 18.83 13.04
C LEU A 302 3.66 19.37 11.72
N GLY A 303 4.69 18.74 11.15
CA GLY A 303 5.40 19.23 9.97
C GLY A 303 4.94 18.59 8.66
N LEU A 304 4.89 19.40 7.60
CA LEU A 304 4.66 18.97 6.22
C LEU A 304 5.72 19.61 5.31
N VAL A 305 6.32 18.81 4.45
CA VAL A 305 7.33 19.25 3.51
C VAL A 305 6.81 19.06 2.09
N VAL A 306 6.79 20.15 1.33
CA VAL A 306 6.41 20.16 -0.09
C VAL A 306 7.69 20.35 -0.91
N HIS A 307 8.10 19.29 -1.60
CA HIS A 307 9.20 19.31 -2.56
C HIS A 307 8.67 19.78 -3.91
N HIS A 308 9.47 20.57 -4.64
CA HIS A 308 9.11 21.09 -5.95
C HIS A 308 10.36 21.28 -6.83
N LEU A 309 10.16 21.52 -8.13
CA LEU A 309 11.22 21.50 -9.14
C LEU A 309 12.23 22.66 -9.09
N GLN A 310 11.83 23.82 -8.57
CA GLN A 310 12.60 25.06 -8.76
C GLN A 310 13.43 25.51 -7.54
N ASN A 311 13.16 25.05 -6.30
CA ASN A 311 13.89 25.52 -5.09
C ASN A 311 14.03 24.48 -3.96
N SER A 312 14.61 24.92 -2.83
CA SER A 312 14.58 24.24 -1.53
C SER A 312 13.15 23.90 -1.10
N PRO A 313 12.92 22.74 -0.46
CA PRO A 313 11.58 22.31 -0.07
C PRO A 313 10.89 23.31 0.87
N ILE A 314 9.57 23.46 0.71
CA ILE A 314 8.76 24.31 1.60
C ILE A 314 8.42 23.49 2.85
N LYS A 315 8.88 23.95 4.01
CA LYS A 315 8.59 23.32 5.31
C LYS A 315 7.49 24.09 6.02
N LEU A 316 6.32 23.48 6.10
CA LEU A 316 5.14 24.00 6.77
C LEU A 316 5.00 23.31 8.12
N SER A 317 4.49 24.03 9.12
CA SER A 317 4.06 23.44 10.38
C SER A 317 2.65 23.89 10.75
N PHE A 318 1.86 22.99 11.29
CA PHE A 318 0.43 23.20 11.57
C PHE A 318 0.14 23.20 13.07
N THR A 319 -1.11 23.50 13.44
CA THR A 319 -1.51 23.52 14.87
C THR A 319 -1.86 22.13 15.40
N SER A 320 -2.22 21.20 14.51
CA SER A 320 -2.62 19.84 14.87
C SER A 320 -2.18 18.82 13.82
N GLU A 321 -2.06 17.55 14.22
CA GLU A 321 -1.75 16.45 13.28
C GLU A 321 -2.86 16.26 12.24
N GLU A 322 -4.12 16.54 12.60
CA GLU A 322 -5.27 16.43 11.71
C GLU A 322 -5.17 17.41 10.54
N GLU A 323 -4.72 18.64 10.79
CA GLU A 323 -4.44 19.61 9.72
C GLU A 323 -3.32 19.12 8.79
N VAL A 324 -2.24 18.53 9.33
CA VAL A 324 -1.14 17.99 8.52
C VAL A 324 -1.66 16.89 7.58
N GLU A 325 -2.41 15.94 8.13
CA GLU A 325 -2.96 14.79 7.40
C GLU A 325 -3.94 15.25 6.31
N ASP A 326 -4.80 16.20 6.63
CA ASP A 326 -5.77 16.77 5.71
C ASP A 326 -5.09 17.56 4.57
N TRP A 327 -4.09 18.38 4.86
CA TRP A 327 -3.31 19.09 3.83
C TRP A 327 -2.49 18.15 2.96
N ALA A 328 -1.84 17.15 3.56
CA ALA A 328 -1.10 16.13 2.82
C ALA A 328 -2.02 15.36 1.87
N ALA A 329 -3.19 14.93 2.35
CA ALA A 329 -4.20 14.24 1.55
C ALA A 329 -4.66 15.04 0.32
N HIS A 330 -4.99 16.32 0.51
CA HIS A 330 -5.44 17.19 -0.58
C HIS A 330 -4.34 17.51 -1.60
N LEU A 331 -3.10 17.72 -1.14
CA LEU A 331 -1.95 17.94 -2.02
C LEU A 331 -1.60 16.69 -2.82
N THR A 332 -1.63 15.50 -2.20
CA THR A 332 -1.42 14.22 -2.89
C THR A 332 -2.54 13.95 -3.91
N LYS A 333 -3.80 14.27 -3.57
CA LYS A 333 -4.93 14.18 -4.51
C LYS A 333 -4.70 15.02 -5.75
N MET A 334 -4.36 16.29 -5.55
CA MET A 334 -4.13 17.25 -6.62
C MET A 334 -2.95 16.86 -7.51
N THR A 335 -1.80 16.54 -6.90
CA THR A 335 -0.58 16.19 -7.64
C THR A 335 -0.80 14.93 -8.48
N ARG A 336 -1.48 13.91 -7.95
CA ARG A 336 -1.85 12.70 -8.70
C ARG A 336 -2.77 13.01 -9.88
N ALA A 337 -3.84 13.78 -9.65
CA ALA A 337 -4.77 14.17 -10.71
C ALA A 337 -4.05 14.92 -11.85
N SER A 338 -3.12 15.81 -11.51
CA SER A 338 -2.33 16.56 -12.50
C SER A 338 -1.35 15.70 -13.30
N ARG A 339 -0.92 14.56 -12.74
CA ARG A 339 0.09 13.67 -13.35
C ARG A 339 -0.50 12.53 -14.19
N GLN A 340 -1.83 12.33 -14.17
CA GLN A 340 -2.52 11.23 -14.86
C GLN A 340 -1.92 9.85 -14.54
N CYS A 341 -1.57 9.59 -13.28
CA CYS A 341 -0.96 8.31 -12.88
C CYS A 341 -1.90 7.12 -13.21
N ILE A 342 -1.44 6.23 -14.09
CA ILE A 342 -2.20 5.09 -14.65
C ILE A 342 -2.38 3.96 -13.63
N GLY A 343 -1.64 4.02 -12.52
CA GLY A 343 -1.76 3.07 -11.42
C GLY A 343 -1.16 1.69 -11.70
N SER A 344 -0.25 1.59 -12.68
CA SER A 344 0.61 0.42 -12.86
C SER A 344 1.90 0.62 -12.07
N PHE A 345 2.26 -0.39 -11.27
CA PHE A 345 3.52 -0.43 -10.51
C PHE A 345 4.63 -1.19 -11.25
N ALA A 346 4.38 -1.65 -12.47
CA ALA A 346 5.46 -2.07 -13.35
C ALA A 346 6.37 -0.88 -13.65
N GLN A 347 7.68 -1.10 -13.75
CA GLN A 347 8.66 -0.04 -14.02
C GLN A 347 8.75 1.02 -12.89
N SER A 348 8.51 0.64 -11.63
CA SER A 348 8.49 1.56 -10.50
C SER A 348 9.80 1.61 -9.71
N ILE A 349 10.05 2.76 -9.09
CA ILE A 349 11.11 2.99 -8.11
C ILE A 349 10.46 3.24 -6.75
N TRP A 350 10.97 2.59 -5.71
CA TRP A 350 10.43 2.71 -4.36
C TRP A 350 11.43 3.39 -3.44
N ALA A 351 10.95 4.19 -2.50
CA ALA A 351 11.76 4.81 -1.47
C ALA A 351 11.03 4.80 -0.13
N LEU A 352 11.79 4.79 0.96
CA LEU A 352 11.24 4.89 2.31
C LEU A 352 11.85 6.08 3.03
N THR A 353 11.03 6.78 3.80
CA THR A 353 11.49 7.79 4.74
C THR A 353 12.20 7.13 5.92
N ASP A 354 12.98 7.89 6.68
CA ASP A 354 13.56 7.47 7.95
C ASP A 354 12.52 7.04 9.01
N MET A 355 11.27 7.48 8.85
CA MET A 355 10.11 7.08 9.63
C MET A 355 9.38 5.85 9.07
N GLY A 356 9.81 5.29 7.93
CA GLY A 356 9.26 4.07 7.33
C GLY A 356 8.09 4.30 6.37
N ASP A 357 7.78 5.53 5.99
CA ASP A 357 6.68 5.82 5.05
C ASP A 357 7.06 5.43 3.62
N PRO A 358 6.25 4.63 2.91
CA PRO A 358 6.55 4.23 1.55
C PRO A 358 6.18 5.30 0.53
N PHE A 359 7.12 5.57 -0.38
CA PHE A 359 6.91 6.37 -1.58
C PHE A 359 7.22 5.56 -2.82
N VAL A 360 6.47 5.84 -3.87
CA VAL A 360 6.65 5.24 -5.19
C VAL A 360 6.78 6.32 -6.26
N HIS A 361 7.71 6.08 -7.18
CA HIS A 361 7.83 6.77 -8.46
C HIS A 361 7.41 5.79 -9.55
N GLU A 362 6.38 6.16 -10.32
CA GLU A 362 5.90 5.41 -11.48
C GLU A 362 6.48 6.03 -12.74
N SER A 363 7.22 5.26 -13.54
CA SER A 363 7.68 5.76 -14.84
C SER A 363 6.52 5.76 -15.81
N GLN A 364 6.24 6.90 -16.43
CA GLN A 364 5.28 6.99 -17.51
C GLN A 364 5.78 6.11 -18.67
N GLY A 365 5.04 5.04 -18.99
CA GLY A 365 5.09 4.54 -20.37
C GLY A 365 4.70 5.69 -21.28
N ASP A 366 5.35 5.83 -22.45
CA ASP A 366 5.10 6.90 -23.42
C ASP A 366 3.60 7.17 -23.61
N VAL A 367 3.06 8.16 -22.90
CA VAL A 367 1.75 8.71 -23.18
C VAL A 367 1.96 10.20 -23.46
N ASN A 368 1.95 10.54 -24.74
CA ASN A 368 2.12 11.89 -25.31
C ASN A 368 1.04 12.93 -24.87
N LEU A 369 0.29 12.68 -23.79
CA LEU A 369 -0.84 13.50 -23.35
C LEU A 369 -0.44 14.84 -22.73
N PHE A 370 0.79 14.99 -22.24
CA PHE A 370 1.27 16.28 -21.72
C PHE A 370 1.30 17.38 -22.79
N SER A 371 1.34 17.03 -24.08
CA SER A 371 1.44 18.01 -25.16
C SER A 371 0.09 18.58 -25.62
N VAL A 372 -1.04 17.94 -25.29
CA VAL A 372 -2.33 18.23 -25.93
C VAL A 372 -3.29 19.04 -25.04
N LEU A 373 -3.22 18.91 -23.71
CA LEU A 373 -4.23 19.52 -22.82
C LEU A 373 -3.83 20.85 -22.19
N TYR A 374 -2.54 21.10 -22.00
CA TYR A 374 -2.05 22.34 -21.40
C TYR A 374 -0.84 22.80 -22.20
N SER A 375 -0.90 24.01 -22.78
CA SER A 375 0.24 24.62 -23.49
C SER A 375 1.33 25.04 -22.50
N ILE A 376 1.86 24.07 -21.74
CA ILE A 376 2.96 24.26 -20.82
C ILE A 376 4.24 24.15 -21.67
N PRO A 377 5.15 25.13 -21.63
CA PRO A 377 6.45 25.00 -22.27
C PRO A 377 7.11 23.70 -21.80
N LYS A 378 7.83 23.00 -22.67
CA LYS A 378 8.72 21.87 -22.31
C LYS A 378 9.85 22.35 -21.38
N THR A 379 9.55 22.84 -20.19
CA THR A 379 10.51 22.88 -19.10
C THR A 379 10.58 21.46 -18.58
N SER A 380 11.68 20.79 -18.94
CA SER A 380 12.01 19.41 -18.63
C SER A 380 11.89 19.11 -17.14
N VAL A 381 10.70 18.69 -16.69
CA VAL A 381 10.55 18.01 -15.40
C VAL A 381 11.35 16.73 -15.51
N PRO A 382 12.41 16.52 -14.71
CA PRO A 382 13.11 15.24 -14.72
C PRO A 382 12.12 14.17 -14.25
N SER A 383 11.80 13.21 -15.11
CA SER A 383 10.76 12.20 -14.84
C SER A 383 11.02 11.49 -13.51
N HIS A 384 12.28 11.24 -13.18
CA HIS A 384 12.76 10.60 -11.94
C HIS A 384 12.51 11.36 -10.62
N ALA A 385 11.91 12.54 -10.66
CA ALA A 385 11.70 13.37 -9.47
C ALA A 385 10.29 13.26 -8.86
N LEU A 386 9.35 12.53 -9.46
CA LEU A 386 7.94 12.52 -9.03
C LEU A 386 7.64 11.36 -8.07
N TRP A 387 7.32 11.68 -6.81
CA TRP A 387 7.03 10.67 -5.79
C TRP A 387 5.61 10.80 -5.26
N THR A 388 5.00 9.65 -4.95
CA THR A 388 3.68 9.54 -4.35
C THR A 388 3.76 8.72 -3.07
N GLN A 389 3.28 9.27 -1.96
CA GLN A 389 3.21 8.54 -0.69
C GLN A 389 2.06 7.53 -0.71
N LEU A 390 2.29 6.36 -0.14
CA LEU A 390 1.28 5.33 0.11
C LEU A 390 1.14 5.08 1.62
N GLY A 391 0.00 4.52 2.02
CA GLY A 391 -0.18 4.02 3.37
C GLY A 391 0.68 2.78 3.61
N GLY A 392 1.34 2.71 4.75
CA GLY A 392 2.23 1.62 5.12
C GLY A 392 3.26 2.03 6.16
N HIS A 393 4.11 1.09 6.57
CA HIS A 393 5.24 1.36 7.45
C HIS A 393 6.27 0.23 7.34
N PHE A 394 7.38 0.50 6.67
CA PHE A 394 8.32 -0.53 6.24
C PHE A 394 9.77 -0.13 6.43
N ARG A 395 10.66 -1.13 6.42
CA ARG A 395 12.11 -0.95 6.43
C ARG A 395 12.77 -1.20 5.09
N HIS A 396 12.14 -2.04 4.29
CA HIS A 396 12.68 -2.55 3.04
C HIS A 396 11.52 -2.79 2.09
N VAL A 397 11.69 -2.38 0.84
CA VAL A 397 10.75 -2.66 -0.25
C VAL A 397 11.56 -3.14 -1.45
N GLU A 398 11.17 -4.28 -2.00
CA GLU A 398 11.77 -4.87 -3.18
C GLU A 398 10.70 -4.97 -4.28
N ALA A 399 11.06 -4.56 -5.49
CA ALA A 399 10.16 -4.56 -6.64
C ALA A 399 10.83 -5.21 -7.86
N SER A 400 10.07 -5.94 -8.66
CA SER A 400 10.48 -6.40 -10.00
C SER A 400 10.01 -5.45 -11.10
N SER A 401 10.68 -5.53 -12.25
CA SER A 401 10.29 -4.85 -13.50
C SER A 401 8.86 -5.20 -13.95
N SER A 402 8.36 -6.37 -13.53
CA SER A 402 7.04 -6.91 -13.83
C SER A 402 5.92 -6.47 -12.87
N GLY A 403 6.23 -5.64 -11.86
CA GLY A 403 5.24 -5.07 -10.94
C GLY A 403 4.92 -5.91 -9.70
N VAL A 404 5.64 -7.02 -9.47
CA VAL A 404 5.58 -7.74 -8.19
C VAL A 404 6.37 -6.94 -7.15
N VAL A 405 5.76 -6.65 -6.00
CA VAL A 405 6.40 -5.86 -4.94
C VAL A 405 6.20 -6.53 -3.58
N TRP A 406 7.31 -6.70 -2.86
CA TRP A 406 7.35 -7.20 -1.49
C TRP A 406 7.92 -6.14 -0.56
N ALA A 407 7.44 -6.10 0.67
CA ALA A 407 7.95 -5.22 1.71
C ALA A 407 8.18 -5.97 3.02
N LEU A 408 9.14 -5.50 3.81
CA LEU A 408 9.39 -5.97 5.16
C LEU A 408 9.02 -4.87 6.16
N GLY A 409 8.22 -5.21 7.17
CA GLY A 409 7.88 -4.32 8.27
C GLY A 409 9.12 -3.78 8.99
N GLN A 410 8.97 -2.65 9.66
CA GLN A 410 9.99 -2.05 10.52
C GLN A 410 10.17 -2.80 11.85
N ASP A 411 9.28 -3.78 12.16
CA ASP A 411 9.19 -4.57 13.40
C ASP A 411 10.52 -4.68 14.16
N GLY A 412 10.58 -4.14 15.38
CA GLY A 412 11.88 -3.98 16.04
C GLY A 412 11.97 -3.18 17.34
N THR A 413 13.13 -3.21 17.99
CA THR A 413 13.42 -2.27 19.08
C THR A 413 13.64 -0.86 18.55
N TRP A 414 12.74 0.06 18.90
CA TRP A 414 12.95 1.49 18.82
C TRP A 414 13.99 1.88 19.88
N GLN A 415 15.18 2.27 19.42
CA GLN A 415 16.02 3.14 20.21
C GLN A 415 15.49 4.55 19.98
N VAL A 416 15.28 5.29 21.07
CA VAL A 416 14.77 6.65 21.07
C VAL A 416 15.68 7.53 20.20
N PHE A 417 15.38 7.65 18.91
CA PHE A 417 15.96 8.68 18.04
C PHE A 417 15.02 9.89 18.05
N PHE A 418 14.76 10.44 19.23
CA PHE A 418 14.12 11.76 19.35
C PHE A 418 15.22 12.79 19.51
N ASN A 419 15.80 13.18 18.38
CA ASN A 419 16.61 14.39 18.27
C ASN A 419 16.73 14.88 16.81
N CYS A 420 15.59 15.02 16.13
CA CYS A 420 15.49 15.89 14.96
C CYS A 420 14.49 17.05 15.17
N LEU A 421 14.00 17.26 16.40
CA LEU A 421 13.12 18.37 16.71
C LEU A 421 13.82 19.25 17.75
N PHE A 422 14.06 20.51 17.36
CA PHE A 422 14.80 21.58 18.05
C PHE A 422 16.33 21.50 17.93
N PHE A 423 16.91 22.15 16.90
CA PHE A 423 17.96 23.17 17.06
C PHE A 423 18.19 23.90 15.73
N PHE A 424 17.76 25.17 15.67
CA PHE A 424 18.61 26.20 15.06
C PHE A 424 19.81 26.37 15.99
N SER A 425 21.01 26.49 15.43
CA SER A 425 22.26 26.89 16.09
C SER A 425 23.24 25.77 16.51
N SER A 426 24.28 25.65 15.68
CA SER A 426 25.71 25.60 16.01
C SER A 426 26.31 24.41 16.79
N SER A 427 27.27 23.78 16.09
CA SER A 427 28.58 23.25 16.54
C SER A 427 28.73 21.88 17.21
N VAL A 428 29.31 20.96 16.42
CA VAL A 428 30.45 20.03 16.67
C VAL A 428 30.39 19.06 17.87
N PHE A 429 30.28 17.74 17.60
CA PHE A 429 31.38 16.76 17.66
C PHE A 429 30.88 15.33 17.37
N CYS A 430 31.63 14.64 16.50
CA CYS A 430 31.44 13.24 16.10
C CYS A 430 32.33 12.34 16.98
N PHE A 431 31.80 11.25 17.55
CA PHE A 431 32.61 10.11 18.00
C PHE A 431 31.85 8.78 17.79
N SER A 432 32.64 7.78 17.42
CA SER A 432 32.28 6.49 16.85
C SER A 432 31.52 5.56 17.81
N PHE A 433 30.49 4.88 17.28
CA PHE A 433 29.87 3.70 17.89
C PHE A 433 29.50 2.66 16.82
N SER A 434 30.51 2.19 16.09
CA SER A 434 30.40 1.07 15.16
C SER A 434 31.08 -0.15 15.77
N LEU A 435 30.30 -0.99 16.50
CA LEU A 435 30.48 -2.46 16.56
C LEU A 435 29.47 -3.23 17.44
N LEU A 436 28.59 -2.57 18.23
CA LEU A 436 27.72 -3.30 19.19
C LEU A 436 26.25 -3.41 18.79
N THR A 437 25.82 -2.74 17.72
CA THR A 437 24.41 -2.70 17.30
C THR A 437 24.00 -3.84 16.36
N LEU A 438 24.95 -4.69 15.94
CA LEU A 438 24.75 -5.65 14.84
C LEU A 438 24.53 -7.12 15.28
N VAL A 439 24.55 -7.45 16.58
CA VAL A 439 24.54 -8.88 16.99
C VAL A 439 23.34 -9.34 17.83
N LEU A 440 22.59 -8.52 18.56
CA LEU A 440 21.57 -9.05 19.51
C LEU A 440 20.29 -8.22 19.66
N ASN A 441 19.61 -7.94 18.55
CA ASN A 441 18.14 -7.82 18.52
C ASN A 441 17.71 -8.41 17.18
N ARG A 442 17.39 -9.71 17.13
CA ARG A 442 16.83 -10.34 15.92
C ARG A 442 15.44 -9.75 15.70
N LEU A 443 15.40 -8.73 14.84
CA LEU A 443 14.20 -7.99 14.45
C LEU A 443 13.28 -8.95 13.69
N LEU A 444 12.11 -9.22 14.25
CA LEU A 444 11.14 -10.13 13.67
C LEU A 444 10.28 -9.39 12.65
N ARG A 445 10.75 -9.21 11.42
CA ARG A 445 9.98 -8.46 10.40
C ARG A 445 8.94 -9.31 9.70
N SER A 446 7.71 -8.83 9.72
CA SER A 446 6.59 -9.35 8.95
C SER A 446 6.79 -9.05 7.47
N SER A 447 6.49 -10.00 6.60
CA SER A 447 6.47 -9.80 5.16
C SER A 447 5.10 -9.32 4.69
N TRP A 448 5.12 -8.44 3.69
CA TRP A 448 3.95 -7.82 3.10
C TRP A 448 4.07 -7.87 1.58
N ILE A 449 2.94 -8.04 0.90
CA ILE A 449 2.85 -8.09 -0.55
C ILE A 449 1.98 -6.92 -1.00
N HIS A 450 2.44 -6.20 -2.02
CA HIS A 450 1.65 -5.12 -2.58
C HIS A 450 0.46 -5.66 -3.38
N THR A 451 -0.72 -5.08 -3.19
CA THR A 451 -1.98 -5.55 -3.78
C THR A 451 -2.23 -5.02 -5.19
N GLY A 452 -1.43 -4.05 -5.64
CA GLY A 452 -1.62 -3.37 -6.93
C GLY A 452 -2.56 -2.16 -6.86
N TYR A 453 -3.02 -1.79 -5.67
CA TYR A 453 -3.88 -0.61 -5.43
C TYR A 453 -3.09 0.56 -4.83
N HIS A 454 -3.71 1.73 -4.72
CA HIS A 454 -3.11 2.93 -4.11
C HIS A 454 -3.91 3.37 -2.89
N GLY A 455 -3.23 4.00 -1.93
CA GLY A 455 -3.86 4.69 -0.81
C GLY A 455 -3.56 4.09 0.55
N GLY A 456 -4.57 4.09 1.43
CA GLY A 456 -4.41 3.78 2.84
C GLY A 456 -3.81 4.92 3.67
N GLY A 457 -3.60 4.68 4.96
CA GLY A 457 -3.17 5.69 5.93
C GLY A 457 -4.23 6.78 6.10
N PHE A 458 -3.77 8.03 6.14
CA PHE A 458 -4.63 9.21 6.22
C PHE A 458 -5.22 9.63 4.85
N PHE A 459 -4.92 8.92 3.77
CA PHE A 459 -5.45 9.19 2.43
C PHE A 459 -6.84 8.59 2.17
N LYS A 460 -7.66 8.40 3.21
CA LYS A 460 -9.02 7.84 3.06
C LYS A 460 -9.89 8.80 2.23
N GLY A 461 -10.49 8.29 1.15
CA GLY A 461 -11.32 9.10 0.24
C GLY A 461 -10.54 10.02 -0.71
N VAL A 462 -9.20 9.96 -0.70
CA VAL A 462 -8.35 10.67 -1.67
C VAL A 462 -8.23 9.91 -2.98
N PHE A 463 -8.17 8.58 -2.89
CA PHE A 463 -8.16 7.65 -4.01
C PHE A 463 -9.58 7.16 -4.27
N ASP A 464 -9.95 6.95 -5.54
CA ASP A 464 -11.30 6.70 -6.04
C ASP A 464 -12.09 5.65 -5.23
N GLY A 465 -12.80 6.12 -4.19
CA GLY A 465 -13.96 5.54 -3.49
C GLY A 465 -13.90 4.11 -2.93
N SER A 466 -12.99 3.26 -3.38
CA SER A 466 -12.97 1.84 -3.06
C SER A 466 -11.93 1.58 -1.97
N SER A 467 -12.36 0.98 -0.87
CA SER A 467 -11.45 0.36 0.11
C SER A 467 -10.88 -0.97 -0.39
N HIS A 468 -11.07 -1.29 -1.67
CA HIS A 468 -10.62 -2.55 -2.26
C HIS A 468 -9.08 -2.57 -2.32
N GLY A 469 -8.48 -3.67 -1.89
CA GLY A 469 -7.03 -3.80 -1.77
C GLY A 469 -6.38 -3.04 -0.61
N ILE A 470 -7.13 -2.24 0.15
CA ILE A 470 -6.60 -1.53 1.33
C ILE A 470 -6.82 -2.37 2.58
N HIS A 471 -5.74 -2.81 3.21
CA HIS A 471 -5.77 -3.66 4.40
C HIS A 471 -5.17 -2.93 5.62
N PRO A 472 -5.49 -3.38 6.85
CA PRO A 472 -4.81 -2.92 8.05
C PRO A 472 -3.32 -3.25 7.99
N VAL A 473 -2.48 -2.25 8.25
CA VAL A 473 -1.04 -2.40 8.38
C VAL A 473 -0.68 -2.13 9.83
N SER A 474 -0.02 -3.08 10.46
CA SER A 474 0.44 -2.94 11.84
C SER A 474 1.89 -3.37 11.98
N ASP A 475 2.60 -2.63 12.81
CA ASP A 475 4.01 -2.88 13.12
C ASP A 475 4.19 -2.82 14.63
N GLU A 476 5.02 -3.69 15.20
CA GLU A 476 5.30 -3.68 16.62
C GLU A 476 6.75 -3.32 16.90
N GLY A 477 6.94 -2.49 17.92
CA GLY A 477 8.28 -2.25 18.41
C GLY A 477 8.42 -2.06 19.90
N LEU A 478 9.68 -2.04 20.33
CA LEU A 478 10.10 -1.99 21.72
C LEU A 478 10.89 -0.72 21.98
N VAL A 479 10.36 0.16 22.82
CA VAL A 479 11.04 1.37 23.26
C VAL A 479 11.88 1.05 24.50
N ASN A 480 13.15 1.46 24.49
CA ASN A 480 14.07 1.25 25.61
C ASN A 480 14.31 2.55 26.39
N LEU A 481 14.23 2.47 27.71
CA LEU A 481 14.54 3.54 28.66
C LEU A 481 15.56 3.02 29.68
N TYR A 482 16.56 3.82 30.04
CA TYR A 482 17.63 3.41 30.94
C TYR A 482 17.53 4.19 32.25
N GLU A 483 17.46 3.45 33.35
CA GLU A 483 17.59 4.00 34.70
C GLU A 483 19.06 3.91 35.12
N ASN A 484 19.69 5.06 35.40
CA ASN A 484 21.11 5.19 35.68
C ASN A 484 21.35 5.53 37.16
N GLN A 485 22.35 4.89 37.78
CA GLN A 485 22.76 5.17 39.16
C GLN A 485 24.27 5.13 39.33
N ARG A 486 24.78 6.00 40.22
CA ARG A 486 26.19 6.07 40.58
C ARG A 486 26.42 5.61 42.02
N TRP A 487 27.50 4.87 42.22
CA TRP A 487 27.92 4.39 43.53
C TRP A 487 28.52 5.52 44.36
N ASN A 488 28.08 5.63 45.61
CA ASN A 488 28.58 6.55 46.60
C ASN A 488 28.96 5.80 47.89
N PRO A 489 30.03 6.18 48.61
CA PRO A 489 30.49 5.48 49.81
C PRO A 489 29.47 5.37 50.95
N VAL A 490 28.53 6.31 51.05
CA VAL A 490 27.56 6.39 52.16
C VAL A 490 26.24 5.70 51.82
N ALA A 491 25.75 5.85 50.59
CA ALA A 491 24.41 5.43 50.18
C ALA A 491 24.41 4.23 49.21
N GLY A 492 25.59 3.75 48.80
CA GLY A 492 25.71 2.79 47.70
C GLY A 492 25.27 3.41 46.37
N PHE A 493 24.69 2.61 45.48
CA PHE A 493 24.18 3.10 44.20
C PHE A 493 22.95 3.99 44.39
N SER A 494 23.01 5.21 43.85
CA SER A 494 21.96 6.22 43.95
C SER A 494 21.78 6.97 42.64
N ALA A 495 20.58 7.50 42.42
CA ALA A 495 20.25 8.39 41.30
C ALA A 495 20.94 9.77 41.40
N ARG A 496 21.45 10.14 42.59
CA ARG A 496 22.20 11.38 42.77
C ARG A 496 23.65 11.18 42.33
N GLY A 497 23.98 11.66 41.14
CA GLY A 497 25.32 11.67 40.56
C GLY A 497 25.99 13.04 40.59
N LEU A 498 27.15 13.12 39.95
CA LEU A 498 27.86 14.37 39.68
C LEU A 498 27.14 15.16 38.58
N PRO A 499 27.32 16.49 38.48
CA PRO A 499 26.69 17.31 37.44
C PRO A 499 27.03 16.89 35.99
N THR A 500 28.17 16.21 35.80
CA THR A 500 28.63 15.70 34.50
C THR A 500 28.13 14.27 34.21
N ASP A 501 27.43 13.65 35.14
CA ASP A 501 26.91 12.29 34.98
C ASP A 501 25.69 12.25 34.06
N ARG A 502 25.42 11.05 33.54
CA ARG A 502 24.17 10.80 32.82
C ARG A 502 22.96 11.10 33.72
N PRO A 503 21.85 11.63 33.15
CA PRO A 503 20.61 11.79 33.89
C PRO A 503 20.15 10.46 34.52
N PRO A 504 19.44 10.50 35.66
CA PRO A 504 18.92 9.30 36.33
C PRO A 504 18.04 8.42 35.44
N TRP A 505 17.41 9.03 34.45
CA TRP A 505 16.61 8.37 33.43
C TRP A 505 16.99 8.94 32.07
N SER A 506 17.41 8.07 31.16
CA SER A 506 17.89 8.48 29.84
C SER A 506 17.53 7.50 28.75
N ASP A 507 17.72 7.93 27.51
CA ASP A 507 17.85 7.03 26.37
C ASP A 507 19.17 6.23 26.43
N ILE A 508 19.46 5.46 25.38
CA ILE A 508 20.70 4.68 25.29
C ILE A 508 21.96 5.57 25.21
N THR A 509 21.82 6.76 24.61
CA THR A 509 22.93 7.71 24.45
C THR A 509 23.37 8.26 25.80
N GLY A 510 22.41 8.48 26.71
CA GLY A 510 22.68 8.99 28.05
C GLY A 510 22.75 10.51 28.13
N PHE A 511 22.45 11.22 27.03
CA PHE A 511 22.53 12.68 26.97
C PHE A 511 21.18 13.35 27.21
N HIS A 512 20.08 12.67 26.92
CA HIS A 512 18.73 13.23 27.04
C HIS A 512 18.02 12.65 28.25
N THR A 513 17.41 13.54 29.04
CA THR A 513 16.60 13.15 30.19
C THR A 513 15.21 12.79 29.73
N TYR A 514 14.75 11.59 30.09
CA TYR A 514 13.39 11.13 29.85
C TYR A 514 12.78 10.65 31.17
N SER A 515 11.46 10.49 31.24
CA SER A 515 10.82 9.77 32.34
C SER A 515 9.83 8.76 31.76
N LYS A 516 9.32 7.85 32.59
CA LYS A 516 8.30 6.88 32.14
C LYS A 516 7.00 7.57 31.72
N GLU A 517 6.73 8.75 32.28
CA GLU A 517 5.53 9.56 32.08
C GLU A 517 5.68 10.55 30.93
N ASN A 518 6.86 11.13 30.74
CA ASN A 518 7.12 12.17 29.72
C ASN A 518 7.50 11.59 28.35
N MET A 519 7.45 10.27 28.19
CA MET A 519 7.81 9.61 26.95
C MET A 519 6.62 9.54 25.99
N SER A 520 6.65 10.37 24.95
CA SER A 520 5.67 10.37 23.87
C SER A 520 6.09 9.45 22.71
N LEU A 521 5.08 9.00 21.95
CA LEU A 521 5.29 8.28 20.70
C LEU A 521 5.33 9.27 19.52
N PRO A 522 5.88 8.89 18.35
CA PRO A 522 6.17 9.84 17.26
C PRO A 522 4.97 10.47 16.57
N ASN A 523 3.78 9.88 16.67
CA ASN A 523 2.52 10.41 16.11
C ASN A 523 1.35 9.54 16.59
N ARG A 524 0.12 9.94 16.25
CA ARG A 524 -1.12 9.24 16.60
C ARG A 524 -1.26 7.83 16.04
N SER A 525 -0.50 7.46 15.02
CA SER A 525 -0.51 6.10 14.48
C SER A 525 0.19 5.11 15.42
N TRP A 526 1.00 5.59 16.36
CA TRP A 526 1.67 4.77 17.37
C TRP A 526 0.90 4.76 18.69
N ASN A 527 0.70 3.56 19.24
CA ASN A 527 0.01 3.36 20.52
C ASN A 527 0.82 2.47 21.45
N TRP A 528 0.83 2.79 22.74
CA TRP A 528 1.41 1.89 23.75
C TRP A 528 0.50 0.67 23.93
N VAL A 529 1.08 -0.53 23.85
CA VAL A 529 0.34 -1.81 23.98
C VAL A 529 0.82 -2.67 25.15
N SER A 530 1.83 -2.21 25.89
CA SER A 530 2.24 -2.81 27.15
C SER A 530 2.60 -1.76 28.19
N GLU A 531 2.80 -2.20 29.42
CA GLU A 531 3.45 -1.43 30.48
C GLU A 531 4.98 -1.47 30.36
N TRP A 532 5.65 -0.59 31.10
CA TRP A 532 7.10 -0.61 31.27
C TRP A 532 7.53 -1.84 32.08
N LEU A 533 8.34 -2.70 31.47
CA LEU A 533 8.90 -3.91 32.09
C LEU A 533 10.42 -3.82 32.16
N VAL A 534 11.01 -4.42 33.20
CA VAL A 534 12.47 -4.57 33.28
C VAL A 534 12.89 -5.65 32.29
N ASP A 535 13.91 -5.34 31.51
CA ASP A 535 14.58 -6.35 30.70
C ASP A 535 15.70 -7.02 31.51
N TYR A 536 15.53 -8.32 31.74
CA TYR A 536 16.47 -9.16 32.48
C TYR A 536 17.53 -9.83 31.58
N GLN A 537 17.43 -9.68 30.26
CA GLN A 537 18.38 -10.25 29.30
C GLN A 537 18.98 -9.19 28.36
N PRO A 538 19.48 -8.04 28.88
CA PRO A 538 20.14 -7.07 28.03
C PRO A 538 21.48 -7.61 27.50
N PRO A 539 22.00 -7.07 26.38
CA PRO A 539 23.35 -7.38 25.92
C PRO A 539 24.38 -7.13 27.02
N GLY A 540 25.28 -8.10 27.24
CA GLY A 540 26.21 -8.10 28.39
C GLY A 540 25.63 -8.72 29.67
N GLY A 541 24.36 -9.13 29.64
CA GLY A 541 23.60 -9.69 30.76
C GLY A 541 23.21 -8.66 31.80
N ALA A 542 22.37 -9.08 32.74
CA ALA A 542 22.00 -8.33 33.93
C ALA A 542 21.98 -9.27 35.15
N ASP A 543 22.02 -8.69 36.33
CA ASP A 543 21.78 -9.44 37.58
C ASP A 543 20.30 -9.83 37.74
N ARG A 544 19.98 -10.49 38.86
CA ARG A 544 18.62 -10.95 39.18
C ARG A 544 17.61 -9.81 39.34
N GLU A 545 18.08 -8.58 39.57
CA GLU A 545 17.26 -7.38 39.71
C GLU A 545 17.20 -6.54 38.41
N GLY A 546 17.87 -7.00 37.34
CA GLY A 546 17.94 -6.34 36.04
C GLY A 546 19.01 -5.25 35.91
N TRP A 547 19.95 -5.15 36.86
CA TRP A 547 21.04 -4.19 36.79
C TRP A 547 22.23 -4.69 35.98
N GLN A 548 22.82 -3.79 35.20
CA GLN A 548 24.12 -3.95 34.57
C GLN A 548 25.13 -3.01 35.23
N TYR A 549 26.37 -3.44 35.39
CA TYR A 549 27.42 -2.71 36.10
C TYR A 549 28.55 -2.32 35.15
N ALA A 550 29.22 -1.21 35.43
CA ALA A 550 30.41 -0.78 34.71
C ALA A 550 31.31 0.11 35.59
N THR A 551 32.57 0.25 35.17
CA THR A 551 33.54 1.14 35.82
C THR A 551 33.15 2.61 35.70
N ASP A 552 32.61 3.03 34.55
CA ASP A 552 32.07 4.37 34.33
C ASP A 552 31.04 4.34 33.18
N TYR A 553 30.26 5.40 33.01
CA TYR A 553 29.17 5.47 32.02
C TYR A 553 29.55 5.13 30.56
N PRO A 554 30.74 5.54 30.05
CA PRO A 554 31.18 5.18 28.69
C PRO A 554 31.71 3.74 28.56
N SER A 555 31.90 3.04 29.69
CA SER A 555 32.52 1.72 29.72
C SER A 555 31.53 0.61 29.28
N ARG A 556 32.06 -0.58 28.98
CA ARG A 556 31.22 -1.74 28.68
C ARG A 556 30.52 -2.22 29.95
N TYR A 557 29.24 -2.55 29.81
CA TYR A 557 28.41 -3.05 30.90
C TYR A 557 28.41 -4.58 30.95
N HIS A 558 28.34 -5.14 32.15
CA HIS A 558 28.30 -6.58 32.41
C HIS A 558 27.35 -6.93 33.57
N ALA A 559 26.99 -8.21 33.67
CA ALA A 559 25.97 -8.69 34.60
C ALA A 559 26.40 -8.72 36.08
N HIS A 560 27.69 -8.90 36.37
CA HIS A 560 28.18 -9.14 37.73
C HIS A 560 28.78 -7.89 38.37
N LYS A 561 28.34 -7.52 39.58
CA LYS A 561 28.90 -6.40 40.32
C LYS A 561 30.34 -6.66 40.78
N GLY A 562 31.31 -5.96 40.20
CA GLY A 562 32.72 -5.95 40.60
C GLY A 562 33.07 -4.84 41.59
N SER A 563 34.27 -4.95 42.19
CA SER A 563 34.77 -3.96 43.17
C SER A 563 35.13 -2.59 42.57
N PHE A 564 35.30 -2.51 41.25
CA PHE A 564 35.62 -1.28 40.52
C PHE A 564 34.43 -0.72 39.74
N ASP A 565 33.23 -1.26 39.95
CA ASP A 565 32.03 -0.78 39.26
C ASP A 565 31.40 0.39 40.03
N TYR A 566 31.57 1.59 39.47
CA TYR A 566 31.07 2.83 40.07
C TYR A 566 29.73 3.27 39.49
N VAL A 567 29.29 2.68 38.37
CA VAL A 567 27.99 2.98 37.77
C VAL A 567 27.20 1.70 37.54
N ARG A 568 25.88 1.83 37.56
CA ARG A 568 24.97 0.78 37.11
C ARG A 568 23.83 1.37 36.31
N ARG A 569 23.27 0.57 35.40
CA ARG A 569 22.07 0.92 34.65
C ARG A 569 21.08 -0.23 34.61
N LYS A 570 19.80 0.08 34.52
CA LYS A 570 18.72 -0.90 34.31
C LYS A 570 17.95 -0.55 33.05
N ARG A 571 17.77 -1.53 32.17
CA ARG A 571 17.04 -1.35 30.90
C ARG A 571 15.56 -1.65 31.13
N TRP A 572 14.73 -0.66 30.91
CA TRP A 572 13.29 -0.76 30.89
C TRP A 572 12.80 -0.80 29.45
N GLN A 573 11.79 -1.62 29.18
CA GLN A 573 11.21 -1.82 27.86
C GLN A 573 9.70 -1.65 27.90
N ARG A 574 9.15 -1.01 26.87
CA ARG A 574 7.71 -0.90 26.67
C ARG A 574 7.38 -1.14 25.21
N LYS A 575 6.33 -1.92 24.93
CA LYS A 575 5.89 -2.23 23.58
C LYS A 575 4.96 -1.14 23.06
N CYS A 576 5.23 -0.69 21.84
CA CYS A 576 4.36 0.17 21.06
C CYS A 576 3.94 -0.55 19.77
N ARG A 577 2.77 -0.21 19.25
CA ARG A 577 2.23 -0.72 17.99
C ARG A 577 1.85 0.44 17.10
N TYR A 578 2.37 0.43 15.88
CA TYR A 578 1.89 1.26 14.79
C TYR A 578 0.64 0.65 14.19
N THR A 579 -0.35 1.48 13.90
CA THR A 579 -1.59 1.10 13.24
C THR A 579 -1.90 2.07 12.13
N SER A 580 -2.00 1.55 10.91
CA SER A 580 -2.37 2.29 9.71
C SER A 580 -3.15 1.38 8.76
N THR A 581 -3.41 1.86 7.55
CA THR A 581 -3.92 1.04 6.45
C THR A 581 -3.05 1.25 5.22
N GLY A 582 -3.12 0.37 4.25
CA GLY A 582 -2.32 0.50 3.03
C GLY A 582 -2.64 -0.58 2.02
N PRO A 583 -2.16 -0.45 0.77
CA PRO A 583 -2.34 -1.44 -0.29
C PRO A 583 -1.45 -2.67 -0.10
N TRP A 584 -1.37 -3.19 1.13
CA TRP A 584 -0.42 -4.23 1.52
C TRP A 584 -1.14 -5.37 2.20
N PHE A 585 -0.93 -6.57 1.70
CA PHE A 585 -1.42 -7.79 2.32
C PHE A 585 -0.31 -8.42 3.17
N GLN A 586 -0.54 -8.59 4.48
CA GLN A 586 0.41 -9.28 5.34
C GLN A 586 0.46 -10.75 4.95
N PHE A 587 1.67 -11.26 4.67
CA PHE A 587 1.82 -12.62 4.18
C PHE A 587 2.88 -13.39 4.96
N GLY A 588 2.53 -14.60 5.39
CA GLY A 588 3.44 -15.54 6.04
C GLY A 588 3.77 -15.20 7.51
N LEU A 589 4.17 -16.23 8.27
CA LEU A 589 4.62 -16.10 9.66
C LEU A 589 6.16 -16.05 9.77
N THR A 590 6.87 -16.36 8.69
CA THR A 590 8.32 -16.38 8.65
C THR A 590 8.86 -14.96 8.78
N LYS A 591 9.69 -14.74 9.79
CA LYS A 591 10.30 -13.44 10.05
C LYS A 591 11.60 -13.29 9.28
N LEU A 592 11.73 -12.20 8.53
CA LEU A 592 12.82 -12.00 7.56
C LEU A 592 13.72 -10.81 7.97
N LEU A 593 15.01 -10.87 7.63
CA LEU A 593 15.97 -9.77 7.78
C LEU A 593 16.10 -8.94 6.51
N ASP A 594 16.13 -9.61 5.36
CA ASP A 594 16.34 -9.02 4.04
C ASP A 594 15.65 -9.86 2.96
N ILE A 595 15.34 -9.25 1.83
CA ILE A 595 14.65 -9.87 0.69
C ILE A 595 15.13 -9.23 -0.62
N SER A 596 15.36 -10.03 -1.65
CA SER A 596 15.67 -9.50 -2.98
C SER A 596 15.06 -10.33 -4.10
N MET A 597 14.77 -9.63 -5.20
CA MET A 597 14.12 -10.14 -6.38
C MET A 597 15.02 -10.00 -7.59
N GLN A 598 14.81 -10.89 -8.55
CA GLN A 598 15.42 -10.81 -9.88
C GLN A 598 15.03 -9.52 -10.61
N VAL A 599 16.02 -8.90 -11.25
CA VAL A 599 15.87 -7.61 -11.95
C VAL A 599 15.47 -7.74 -13.42
N ASP A 600 15.77 -8.87 -14.07
CA ASP A 600 15.63 -9.11 -15.52
C ASP A 600 14.47 -10.07 -15.86
N HIS A 601 13.37 -10.00 -15.12
CA HIS A 601 12.17 -10.79 -15.43
C HIS A 601 11.52 -10.30 -16.73
N SER A 602 11.04 -11.22 -17.58
CA SER A 602 10.54 -10.89 -18.92
C SER A 602 9.19 -10.14 -18.92
N GLY A 603 8.51 -10.06 -17.77
CA GLY A 603 7.14 -9.56 -17.67
C GLY A 603 6.07 -10.61 -18.02
N SER A 604 6.45 -11.81 -18.45
CA SER A 604 5.51 -12.90 -18.73
C SER A 604 4.72 -13.28 -17.46
N PRO A 605 3.37 -13.28 -17.49
CA PRO A 605 2.57 -13.41 -16.26
C PRO A 605 2.79 -14.72 -15.48
N GLU A 606 3.06 -15.81 -16.20
CA GLU A 606 3.23 -17.17 -15.65
C GLU A 606 4.70 -17.57 -15.45
N GLU A 607 5.65 -16.77 -15.95
CA GLU A 607 7.07 -17.11 -15.80
C GLU A 607 7.50 -16.98 -14.31
N PRO A 608 8.18 -18.00 -13.75
CA PRO A 608 8.71 -17.95 -12.40
C PRO A 608 9.65 -16.74 -12.20
N LEU A 609 9.43 -16.03 -11.10
CA LEU A 609 10.25 -14.91 -10.66
C LEU A 609 11.11 -15.35 -9.47
N LEU A 610 12.44 -15.23 -9.58
CA LEU A 610 13.32 -15.58 -8.48
C LEU A 610 13.19 -14.56 -7.33
N LEU A 611 12.87 -15.09 -6.15
CA LEU A 611 12.75 -14.33 -4.89
C LEU A 611 13.51 -15.07 -3.79
N TRP A 612 14.51 -14.41 -3.21
CA TRP A 612 15.30 -14.93 -2.10
C TRP A 612 15.17 -14.02 -0.89
N ALA A 613 15.25 -14.61 0.30
CA ALA A 613 15.18 -13.91 1.57
C ALA A 613 16.20 -14.47 2.58
N ILE A 614 16.54 -13.65 3.56
CA ILE A 614 17.27 -14.07 4.76
C ILE A 614 16.27 -14.14 5.91
N ALA A 615 16.19 -15.27 6.60
CA ALA A 615 15.38 -15.41 7.81
C ALA A 615 16.03 -14.73 9.02
N ALA A 616 15.25 -14.47 10.08
CA ALA A 616 15.70 -13.83 11.31
C ALA A 616 16.92 -14.49 12.00
N ASN A 617 17.14 -15.79 11.75
CA ASN A 617 18.30 -16.54 12.27
C ASN A 617 19.55 -16.44 11.37
N GLY A 618 19.45 -15.79 10.20
CA GLY A 618 20.49 -15.66 9.20
C GLY A 618 20.50 -16.75 8.12
N SER A 619 19.57 -17.72 8.13
CA SER A 619 19.48 -18.74 7.07
C SER A 619 18.90 -18.17 5.79
N ILE A 620 19.35 -18.69 4.65
CA ILE A 620 18.84 -18.29 3.33
C ILE A 620 17.61 -19.13 2.97
N LEU A 621 16.59 -18.44 2.46
CA LEU A 621 15.36 -19.03 1.96
C LEU A 621 15.12 -18.59 0.52
N ARG A 622 14.62 -19.49 -0.33
CA ARG A 622 14.05 -19.16 -1.64
C ARG A 622 12.54 -19.32 -1.56
N ARG A 623 11.80 -18.38 -2.16
CA ARG A 623 10.35 -18.51 -2.32
C ARG A 623 10.04 -19.26 -3.63
N VAL A 624 9.27 -20.33 -3.55
CA VAL A 624 8.85 -21.13 -4.71
C VAL A 624 7.55 -20.58 -5.29
N GLY A 625 7.35 -20.71 -6.59
CA GLY A 625 6.05 -20.47 -7.25
C GLY A 625 5.66 -19.00 -7.40
N VAL A 626 6.57 -18.06 -7.13
CA VAL A 626 6.32 -16.63 -7.34
C VAL A 626 6.22 -16.36 -8.83
N THR A 627 5.11 -15.76 -9.25
CA THR A 627 4.88 -15.27 -10.63
C THR A 627 4.19 -13.92 -10.56
N VAL A 628 3.97 -13.25 -11.69
CA VAL A 628 3.25 -11.95 -11.70
C VAL A 628 1.81 -12.12 -11.27
N ILE A 629 1.16 -13.22 -11.68
CA ILE A 629 -0.23 -13.53 -11.28
C ILE A 629 -0.33 -14.11 -9.86
N LYS A 630 0.76 -14.68 -9.34
CA LYS A 630 0.85 -15.25 -8.01
C LYS A 630 2.04 -14.66 -7.25
N PRO A 631 2.01 -13.35 -6.91
CA PRO A 631 3.14 -12.66 -6.27
C PRO A 631 3.52 -13.26 -4.91
N GLN A 632 2.58 -13.95 -4.24
CA GLN A 632 2.80 -14.65 -2.99
C GLN A 632 3.57 -15.95 -3.12
N GLY A 633 3.57 -16.58 -4.30
CA GLY A 633 4.10 -17.93 -4.50
C GLY A 633 3.49 -19.00 -3.58
N ASP A 634 4.22 -20.08 -3.38
CA ASP A 634 3.77 -21.29 -2.68
C ASP A 634 4.36 -21.39 -1.27
N SER A 635 5.68 -21.56 -1.18
CA SER A 635 6.38 -21.89 0.07
C SER A 635 7.77 -21.29 0.13
N TRP A 636 8.32 -21.27 1.35
CA TRP A 636 9.75 -21.00 1.59
C TRP A 636 10.51 -22.32 1.61
N GLU A 637 11.58 -22.42 0.83
CA GLU A 637 12.52 -23.54 0.83
C GLU A 637 13.89 -23.07 1.31
N ALA A 638 14.56 -23.88 2.14
CA ALA A 638 15.86 -23.54 2.67
C ALA A 638 16.95 -23.79 1.62
N VAL A 639 17.79 -22.79 1.38
CA VAL A 639 19.00 -22.94 0.55
C VAL A 639 20.18 -23.24 1.47
N LEU A 640 20.91 -24.31 1.19
CA LEU A 640 22.05 -24.73 2.00
C LEU A 640 23.12 -23.64 2.08
N GLY A 641 23.53 -23.32 3.30
CA GLY A 641 24.61 -22.38 3.60
C GLY A 641 25.21 -22.65 4.97
N GLU A 642 26.53 -22.55 5.07
CA GLU A 642 27.29 -22.79 6.31
C GLU A 642 27.41 -21.55 7.20
N HIS A 643 27.00 -20.39 6.67
CA HIS A 643 27.11 -19.10 7.34
C HIS A 643 25.73 -18.48 7.55
N ALA A 644 25.61 -17.69 8.62
CA ALA A 644 24.48 -16.78 8.79
C ALA A 644 24.71 -15.52 7.95
N PHE A 645 23.69 -15.07 7.23
CA PHE A 645 23.72 -13.91 6.33
C PHE A 645 22.92 -12.73 6.88
N GLN A 646 23.19 -11.53 6.35
CA GLN A 646 22.54 -10.28 6.78
C GLN A 646 22.05 -9.39 5.63
N SER A 647 22.61 -9.53 4.41
CA SER A 647 22.13 -8.84 3.23
C SER A 647 22.27 -9.71 1.98
N LEU A 648 21.35 -9.61 1.02
CA LEU A 648 21.39 -10.33 -0.24
C LEU A 648 20.87 -9.47 -1.41
N SER A 649 21.32 -9.76 -2.63
CA SER A 649 20.81 -9.12 -3.84
C SER A 649 20.90 -10.06 -5.04
N ILE A 650 19.84 -10.12 -5.86
CA ILE A 650 19.78 -10.95 -7.07
C ILE A 650 20.06 -10.11 -8.32
N GLY A 651 21.23 -10.24 -8.93
CA GLY A 651 21.52 -9.59 -10.20
C GLY A 651 20.85 -10.28 -11.39
N VAL A 652 21.25 -9.87 -12.59
CA VAL A 652 20.85 -10.48 -13.87
C VAL A 652 21.21 -11.97 -13.94
N GLU A 653 20.47 -12.75 -14.71
CA GLU A 653 20.60 -14.21 -14.84
C GLU A 653 20.45 -14.98 -13.51
N GLY A 654 19.81 -14.37 -12.51
CA GLY A 654 19.61 -14.98 -11.20
C GLY A 654 20.88 -15.05 -10.34
N ARG A 655 21.92 -14.25 -10.63
CA ARG A 655 23.17 -14.24 -9.85
C ARG A 655 22.94 -13.70 -8.44
N VAL A 656 23.03 -14.56 -7.43
CA VAL A 656 22.78 -14.17 -6.04
C VAL A 656 24.07 -13.79 -5.33
N TRP A 657 24.14 -12.53 -4.92
CA TRP A 657 25.16 -11.99 -4.03
C TRP A 657 24.63 -11.88 -2.61
N ALA A 658 25.49 -12.11 -1.62
CA ALA A 658 25.13 -11.97 -0.22
C ALA A 658 26.30 -11.48 0.63
N ILE A 659 25.97 -10.99 1.83
CA ILE A 659 26.93 -10.66 2.87
C ILE A 659 26.59 -11.47 4.11
N THR A 660 27.60 -12.16 4.64
CA THR A 660 27.49 -12.87 5.92
C THR A 660 27.29 -11.90 7.09
N SER A 661 26.75 -12.37 8.20
CA SER A 661 26.65 -11.62 9.47
C SER A 661 28.00 -11.09 10.00
N LEU A 662 29.13 -11.61 9.50
CA LEU A 662 30.48 -11.13 9.82
C LEU A 662 30.98 -10.05 8.83
N GLY A 663 30.18 -9.66 7.85
CA GLY A 663 30.54 -8.67 6.83
C GLY A 663 31.44 -9.22 5.71
N VAL A 664 31.50 -10.54 5.53
CA VAL A 664 32.21 -11.19 4.39
C VAL A 664 31.25 -11.29 3.20
N PRO A 665 31.63 -10.79 2.01
CA PRO A 665 30.85 -10.96 0.78
C PRO A 665 30.93 -12.40 0.25
N ALA A 666 29.85 -12.86 -0.35
CA ALA A 666 29.74 -14.19 -0.95
C ALA A 666 28.91 -14.16 -2.23
N LEU A 667 29.26 -15.01 -3.19
CA LEU A 667 28.48 -15.24 -4.42
C LEU A 667 27.96 -16.67 -4.43
N ARG A 668 26.69 -16.86 -4.81
CA ARG A 668 26.12 -18.18 -5.00
C ARG A 668 26.52 -18.73 -6.37
N HIS A 669 27.24 -19.84 -6.38
CA HIS A 669 27.73 -20.48 -7.59
C HIS A 669 26.62 -21.33 -8.27
N ARG A 670 26.55 -21.27 -9.61
CA ARG A 670 25.67 -22.09 -10.48
C ARG A 670 24.17 -21.95 -10.25
N VAL A 671 23.71 -20.75 -9.87
CA VAL A 671 22.28 -20.43 -9.95
C VAL A 671 21.90 -20.32 -11.43
N THR A 672 20.89 -21.07 -11.84
CA THR A 672 20.34 -21.06 -13.20
C THR A 672 18.82 -21.25 -13.15
N ASN A 673 18.12 -21.03 -14.26
CA ASN A 673 16.68 -21.29 -14.34
C ASN A 673 16.32 -22.77 -14.06
N THR A 674 17.22 -23.71 -14.35
CA THR A 674 17.05 -25.14 -14.08
C THR A 674 17.55 -25.57 -12.70
N ASN A 675 18.44 -24.79 -12.09
CA ASN A 675 18.95 -25.00 -10.74
C ASN A 675 18.87 -23.69 -9.94
N PRO A 676 17.67 -23.27 -9.54
CA PRO A 676 17.44 -21.97 -8.92
C PRO A 676 18.09 -21.84 -7.54
N ASP A 677 18.49 -22.95 -6.90
CA ASP A 677 19.17 -22.94 -5.60
C ASP A 677 20.69 -22.81 -5.72
N GLY A 678 21.26 -22.96 -6.92
CA GLY A 678 22.71 -23.04 -7.11
C GLY A 678 23.32 -24.26 -6.41
N VAL A 679 24.63 -24.22 -6.20
CA VAL A 679 25.38 -25.36 -5.63
C VAL A 679 26.05 -25.01 -4.31
N ALA A 680 26.82 -23.91 -4.27
CA ALA A 680 27.62 -23.55 -3.12
C ALA A 680 27.84 -22.04 -3.01
N TRP A 681 28.27 -21.59 -1.84
CA TRP A 681 28.68 -20.20 -1.59
C TRP A 681 30.19 -20.06 -1.80
N LEU A 682 30.59 -19.11 -2.64
CA LEU A 682 31.98 -18.69 -2.79
C LEU A 682 32.22 -17.44 -1.95
N LEU A 683 32.98 -17.57 -0.87
CA LEU A 683 33.39 -16.42 -0.06
C LEU A 683 34.47 -15.61 -0.78
N MET A 684 34.40 -14.30 -0.64
CA MET A 684 35.35 -13.38 -1.24
C MET A 684 36.03 -12.50 -0.20
N ASP A 685 37.16 -11.92 -0.60
CA ASP A 685 37.89 -10.96 0.22
C ASP A 685 37.07 -9.70 0.48
N ARG A 686 37.20 -9.19 1.71
CA ARG A 686 36.68 -7.89 2.12
C ARG A 686 37.49 -6.76 1.48
N PRO A 687 36.95 -5.54 1.41
CA PRO A 687 37.76 -4.38 1.07
C PRO A 687 38.98 -4.23 1.99
N GLU A 688 40.03 -3.61 1.47
CA GLU A 688 41.25 -3.35 2.23
C GLU A 688 40.96 -2.60 3.54
N GLY A 689 41.71 -2.92 4.60
CA GLY A 689 41.50 -2.32 5.93
C GLY A 689 40.44 -3.01 6.81
N SER A 690 40.06 -4.26 6.49
CA SER A 690 39.10 -5.06 7.28
C SER A 690 37.71 -4.41 7.40
N ALA A 691 37.27 -3.73 6.35
CA ALA A 691 35.93 -3.14 6.29
C ALA A 691 34.86 -4.22 6.47
N THR A 692 33.88 -3.98 7.35
CA THR A 692 32.76 -4.89 7.57
C THR A 692 31.58 -4.45 6.71
N LEU A 693 31.38 -5.13 5.58
CA LEU A 693 30.27 -4.83 4.67
C LEU A 693 28.93 -5.09 5.39
N ARG A 694 27.94 -4.23 5.17
CA ARG A 694 26.58 -4.36 5.75
C ARG A 694 25.49 -4.54 4.71
N GLN A 695 25.71 -4.08 3.48
CA GLN A 695 24.73 -4.12 2.40
C GLN A 695 25.42 -4.41 1.08
N ILE A 696 24.77 -5.19 0.21
CA ILE A 696 25.18 -5.44 -1.17
C ILE A 696 24.00 -5.22 -2.13
N SER A 697 24.27 -4.71 -3.33
CA SER A 697 23.30 -4.63 -4.42
C SER A 697 23.97 -4.95 -5.75
N ALA A 698 23.32 -5.79 -6.55
CA ALA A 698 23.82 -6.28 -7.83
C ALA A 698 22.91 -5.89 -9.00
N GLY A 699 23.50 -5.37 -10.07
CA GLY A 699 22.84 -5.03 -11.34
C GLY A 699 23.11 -6.04 -12.45
N ASP A 700 23.33 -5.53 -13.66
CA ASP A 700 23.63 -6.33 -14.85
C ASP A 700 25.07 -6.83 -14.82
N THR A 701 26.02 -5.92 -14.60
CA THR A 701 27.46 -6.21 -14.53
C THR A 701 28.16 -5.56 -13.34
N GLN A 702 27.48 -4.68 -12.62
CA GLN A 702 28.06 -4.00 -11.46
C GLN A 702 27.52 -4.56 -10.14
N VAL A 703 28.41 -4.65 -9.16
CA VAL A 703 28.08 -5.00 -7.78
C VAL A 703 28.66 -3.95 -6.85
N TRP A 704 27.80 -3.37 -6.04
CA TRP A 704 28.12 -2.30 -5.12
C TRP A 704 27.79 -2.74 -3.69
N ALA A 705 28.60 -2.30 -2.73
CA ALA A 705 28.42 -2.64 -1.33
C ALA A 705 28.73 -1.44 -0.43
N VAL A 706 28.02 -1.37 0.70
CA VAL A 706 28.23 -0.34 1.72
C VAL A 706 28.71 -1.01 3.00
N ASP A 707 29.68 -0.41 3.68
CA ASP A 707 30.20 -0.89 4.95
C ASP A 707 29.54 -0.24 6.19
N SER A 708 29.92 -0.71 7.38
CA SER A 708 29.42 -0.19 8.66
C SER A 708 29.89 1.23 9.00
N GLN A 709 30.74 1.84 8.17
CA GLN A 709 31.23 3.22 8.27
C GLN A 709 30.65 4.11 7.17
N ASP A 710 29.60 3.65 6.47
CA ASP A 710 28.95 4.35 5.36
C ASP A 710 29.89 4.65 4.18
N ARG A 711 30.88 3.78 3.96
CA ARG A 711 31.76 3.82 2.78
C ARG A 711 31.21 2.92 1.68
N LEU A 712 31.20 3.44 0.46
CA LEU A 712 30.69 2.78 -0.73
C LEU A 712 31.83 2.16 -1.53
N TYR A 713 31.68 0.88 -1.83
CA TYR A 713 32.62 0.09 -2.60
C TYR A 713 31.96 -0.47 -3.86
N ARG A 714 32.76 -0.62 -4.90
CA ARG A 714 32.40 -1.30 -6.15
C ARG A 714 33.32 -2.49 -6.38
N ARG A 715 32.77 -3.62 -6.80
CA ARG A 715 33.56 -4.79 -7.18
C ARG A 715 34.08 -4.63 -8.61
N LYS A 716 35.39 -4.79 -8.81
CA LYS A 716 36.05 -4.62 -10.12
C LYS A 716 36.04 -5.90 -10.94
N ASP A 717 36.16 -5.73 -12.25
CA ASP A 717 36.42 -6.77 -13.25
C ASP A 717 35.40 -7.93 -13.25
N ILE A 718 34.14 -7.64 -12.91
CA ILE A 718 33.05 -8.59 -13.10
C ILE A 718 32.78 -8.71 -14.60
N VAL A 719 32.99 -9.90 -15.14
CA VAL A 719 32.73 -10.25 -16.53
C VAL A 719 32.12 -11.65 -16.61
N PRO A 720 31.45 -12.05 -17.71
CA PRO A 720 30.78 -13.35 -17.77
C PRO A 720 31.67 -14.56 -17.45
N ILE A 721 32.96 -14.51 -17.79
CA ILE A 721 33.92 -15.60 -17.50
C ILE A 721 34.52 -15.53 -16.08
N LEU A 722 34.39 -14.40 -15.40
CA LEU A 722 34.84 -14.15 -14.03
C LEU A 722 33.72 -13.44 -13.25
N PRO A 723 32.61 -14.14 -12.94
CA PRO A 723 31.43 -13.53 -12.34
C PRO A 723 31.67 -12.99 -10.93
N GLU A 724 32.70 -13.46 -10.22
CA GLU A 724 33.10 -12.99 -8.89
C GLU A 724 33.90 -11.67 -8.91
N GLY A 725 34.44 -11.28 -10.07
CA GLY A 725 35.37 -10.16 -10.19
C GLY A 725 36.64 -10.33 -9.35
N THR A 726 37.46 -9.28 -9.26
CA THR A 726 38.81 -9.36 -8.69
C THR A 726 38.91 -8.77 -7.28
N SER A 727 38.60 -7.48 -7.12
CA SER A 727 38.87 -6.72 -5.90
C SER A 727 37.87 -5.59 -5.71
N TRP A 728 37.82 -5.02 -4.50
CA TRP A 728 36.96 -3.89 -4.18
C TRP A 728 37.68 -2.56 -4.42
N GLU A 729 36.97 -1.57 -4.95
CA GLU A 729 37.40 -0.20 -5.12
C GLU A 729 36.52 0.72 -4.27
N LEU A 730 37.14 1.58 -3.46
CA LEU A 730 36.42 2.62 -2.70
C LEU A 730 35.97 3.71 -3.67
N VAL A 731 34.67 4.00 -3.71
CA VAL A 731 34.08 4.97 -4.63
C VAL A 731 33.71 6.27 -3.92
N ASP A 732 33.08 6.18 -2.75
CA ASP A 732 32.59 7.35 -2.02
C ASP A 732 32.41 7.05 -0.52
N GLU A 733 32.14 8.09 0.27
CA GLU A 733 31.84 8.00 1.70
C GLU A 733 30.50 8.67 2.01
N HIS A 734 29.93 8.40 3.19
CA HIS A 734 28.64 8.96 3.65
C HIS A 734 27.44 8.45 2.83
N VAL A 735 27.51 7.19 2.41
CA VAL A 735 26.45 6.50 1.67
C VAL A 735 25.65 5.63 2.65
N LEU A 736 24.40 6.01 2.92
CA LEU A 736 23.52 5.34 3.86
C LEU A 736 22.86 4.09 3.25
N HIS A 737 22.59 4.08 1.96
CA HIS A 737 21.95 2.97 1.25
C HIS A 737 22.32 3.00 -0.22
N VAL A 738 22.44 1.83 -0.86
CA VAL A 738 22.67 1.72 -2.31
C VAL A 738 21.71 0.70 -2.95
N SER A 739 21.19 1.03 -4.13
CA SER A 739 20.42 0.13 -4.98
C SER A 739 20.98 0.19 -6.39
N VAL A 740 21.17 -0.97 -6.97
CA VAL A 740 21.64 -1.16 -8.35
C VAL A 740 20.54 -1.90 -9.09
N GLY A 741 20.00 -1.26 -10.11
CA GLY A 741 18.94 -1.79 -10.96
C GLY A 741 19.49 -2.29 -12.30
N ARG A 742 18.58 -2.42 -13.26
CA ARG A 742 18.89 -2.74 -14.66
C ARG A 742 19.76 -1.68 -15.31
N HIS A 743 20.50 -2.05 -16.35
CA HIS A 743 21.44 -1.17 -17.05
C HIS A 743 22.53 -0.57 -16.14
N ASP A 744 22.83 -1.26 -15.03
CA ASP A 744 23.78 -0.82 -14.00
C ASP A 744 23.52 0.58 -13.44
N GLN A 745 22.25 1.00 -13.41
CA GLN A 745 21.86 2.26 -12.80
C GLN A 745 22.01 2.19 -11.28
N VAL A 746 22.80 3.11 -10.72
CA VAL A 746 23.09 3.17 -9.28
C VAL A 746 22.34 4.33 -8.65
N TRP A 747 21.45 4.01 -7.73
CA TRP A 747 20.73 4.94 -6.87
C TRP A 747 21.22 4.79 -5.43
N ALA A 748 21.33 5.89 -4.72
CA ALA A 748 21.81 5.87 -3.35
C ALA A 748 21.11 6.91 -2.47
N VAL A 749 21.10 6.62 -1.17
CA VAL A 749 20.76 7.59 -0.13
C VAL A 749 22.06 8.08 0.49
N LEU A 750 22.31 9.39 0.45
CA LEU A 750 23.53 10.02 0.93
C LEU A 750 23.28 10.87 2.18
N ASP A 751 24.26 10.90 3.08
CA ASP A 751 24.39 11.91 4.13
C ASP A 751 25.38 12.99 3.66
N THR A 752 24.86 14.13 3.25
CA THR A 752 25.64 15.11 2.51
C THR A 752 26.32 16.10 3.46
N LYS A 753 27.65 16.23 3.36
CA LYS A 753 28.46 17.09 4.25
C LYS A 753 28.06 18.57 4.12
N MET A 754 28.19 19.31 5.23
CA MET A 754 27.85 20.73 5.39
C MET A 754 28.57 21.74 4.45
N ASN A 755 29.47 21.31 3.56
CA ASN A 755 30.38 22.22 2.84
C ASN A 755 30.05 22.46 1.35
N GLU A 756 28.90 22.00 0.84
CA GLU A 756 28.45 22.34 -0.52
C GLU A 756 27.26 23.32 -0.50
N THR A 757 27.32 24.37 -1.33
CA THR A 757 26.54 25.61 -1.27
C THR A 757 25.05 25.51 -1.63
N LYS A 758 24.52 24.30 -1.86
CA LYS A 758 23.09 24.06 -2.03
C LYS A 758 22.65 23.24 -0.83
N VAL A 759 21.88 23.82 0.09
CA VAL A 759 21.33 23.20 1.31
C VAL A 759 21.12 21.70 1.13
N LYS A 760 21.85 20.85 1.87
CA LYS A 760 21.64 19.41 1.84
C LYS A 760 21.38 18.85 3.24
N GLU A 761 20.35 18.01 3.29
CA GLU A 761 19.81 17.41 4.50
C GLU A 761 20.18 15.93 4.51
N LYS A 762 20.41 15.37 5.71
CA LYS A 762 20.67 13.94 5.90
C LYS A 762 19.56 13.12 5.24
N GLY A 763 19.96 12.07 4.52
CA GLY A 763 19.03 11.20 3.81
C GLY A 763 18.53 11.85 2.53
N SER A 764 19.44 12.09 1.58
CA SER A 764 19.10 12.60 0.24
C SER A 764 19.25 11.49 -0.81
N ILE A 765 18.25 11.32 -1.67
CA ILE A 765 18.30 10.36 -2.78
C ILE A 765 19.04 10.99 -3.96
N CYS A 766 20.04 10.27 -4.47
CA CYS A 766 20.87 10.67 -5.58
C CYS A 766 21.06 9.52 -6.59
N ILE A 767 21.32 9.88 -7.85
CA ILE A 767 21.64 8.96 -8.95
C ILE A 767 23.11 9.13 -9.33
N ARG A 768 23.84 8.04 -9.51
CA ARG A 768 25.23 8.10 -10.01
C ARG A 768 25.20 8.34 -11.52
N ARG A 769 25.84 9.42 -11.98
CA ARG A 769 25.94 9.79 -13.41
C ARG A 769 27.24 9.30 -14.04
N GLY A 770 27.23 9.22 -15.37
CA GLY A 770 28.42 8.91 -16.17
C GLY A 770 28.87 7.46 -16.13
N ILE A 771 28.04 6.54 -15.62
CA ILE A 771 28.34 5.11 -15.65
C ILE A 771 28.26 4.65 -17.10
N THR A 772 29.38 4.16 -17.62
CA THR A 772 29.49 3.58 -18.97
C THR A 772 30.45 2.39 -18.93
N ALA A 773 30.52 1.61 -20.01
CA ALA A 773 31.50 0.53 -20.12
C ALA A 773 32.96 1.02 -19.98
N SER A 774 33.27 2.27 -20.38
CA SER A 774 34.60 2.87 -20.24
C SER A 774 34.80 3.59 -18.90
N CYS A 775 33.72 4.01 -18.23
CA CYS A 775 33.75 4.64 -16.92
C CYS A 775 32.76 3.95 -15.97
N PRO A 776 33.04 2.71 -15.53
CA PRO A 776 32.06 1.92 -14.78
C PRO A 776 31.87 2.40 -13.32
N VAL A 777 32.72 3.32 -12.83
CA VAL A 777 32.57 4.01 -11.53
C VAL A 777 31.59 5.19 -11.62
N GLY A 778 31.36 5.70 -12.82
CA GLY A 778 30.66 6.97 -13.03
C GLY A 778 31.48 8.21 -12.62
N THR A 779 30.92 9.39 -12.88
CA THR A 779 31.59 10.68 -12.74
C THR A 779 31.15 11.48 -11.51
N GLY A 780 29.97 11.21 -10.95
CA GLY A 780 29.46 11.94 -9.78
C GLY A 780 28.00 11.65 -9.46
N TRP A 781 27.46 12.35 -8.46
CA TRP A 781 26.07 12.20 -8.02
C TRP A 781 25.19 13.34 -8.54
N GLU A 782 24.05 12.99 -9.12
CA GLU A 782 22.94 13.90 -9.37
C GLU A 782 21.94 13.82 -8.21
N PHE A 783 21.56 14.96 -7.68
CA PHE A 783 20.55 15.07 -6.62
C PHE A 783 19.14 14.89 -7.20
N VAL A 784 18.32 14.06 -6.56
CA VAL A 784 16.91 13.84 -6.94
C VAL A 784 15.98 14.53 -5.95
N ILE A 785 16.04 14.10 -4.68
CA ILE A 785 15.19 14.60 -3.60
C ILE A 785 15.94 14.50 -2.28
N GLY A 786 15.79 15.50 -1.42
CA GLY A 786 16.57 15.63 -0.19
C GLY A 786 15.74 15.51 1.07
N GLY A 787 16.39 15.14 2.18
CA GLY A 787 15.87 15.24 3.54
C GLY A 787 14.94 14.13 3.98
N GLY A 788 15.41 13.30 4.92
CA GLY A 788 14.58 12.33 5.65
C GLY A 788 14.32 11.01 4.91
N TRP A 789 15.16 10.63 3.96
CA TRP A 789 15.09 9.33 3.27
C TRP A 789 16.09 8.34 3.87
N SER A 790 15.71 7.08 4.01
CA SER A 790 16.59 6.02 4.52
C SER A 790 16.82 4.87 3.55
N PHE A 791 15.97 4.73 2.53
CA PHE A 791 15.99 3.61 1.61
C PHE A 791 15.55 4.03 0.20
N VAL A 792 16.13 3.41 -0.81
CA VAL A 792 15.70 3.52 -2.21
C VAL A 792 15.93 2.20 -2.93
N CYS A 793 14.99 1.79 -3.79
CA CYS A 793 15.03 0.59 -4.62
C CYS A 793 14.59 0.93 -6.04
N ASN A 794 15.53 0.92 -6.99
CA ASN A 794 15.30 1.15 -8.42
C ASN A 794 15.26 -0.17 -9.23
N ARG A 795 15.13 -1.30 -8.55
CA ARG A 795 15.27 -2.64 -9.15
C ARG A 795 14.04 -3.06 -9.96
N GLY A 796 12.90 -2.42 -9.68
CA GLY A 796 11.69 -2.54 -10.47
C GLY A 796 11.65 -1.68 -11.72
N HIS A 797 12.71 -0.92 -12.02
CA HIS A 797 12.77 0.02 -13.13
C HIS A 797 13.83 -0.38 -14.16
N ASP A 798 13.41 -0.52 -15.42
CA ASP A 798 14.19 -1.05 -16.55
C ASP A 798 14.47 0.02 -17.63
N ILE A 799 14.10 1.29 -17.40
CA ILE A 799 14.33 2.37 -18.37
C ILE A 799 15.64 3.11 -18.01
N PRO A 800 16.61 3.27 -18.92
CA PRO A 800 17.85 4.02 -18.68
C PRO A 800 17.63 5.51 -18.38
N PHE A 801 18.35 6.05 -17.38
CA PHE A 801 18.35 7.47 -16.99
C PHE A 801 19.48 8.30 -17.58
#